data_AF-A0A7K4PSZ3-F1
#
_entry.id   AF-A0A7K4PSZ3-F1
#
_cell.length_a   1.000
_cell.length_b   1.000
_cell.length_c   1.000
_cell.angle_alpha   90.00
_cell.angle_beta   90.00
_cell.angle_gamma   90.00
#
_symmetry.space_group_name_H-M   'P 1'
#
loop_
_entity.id
_entity.type
_entity.pdbx_description
1 polymer ?
#
loop_
_entity_poly.entity_id
_entity_poly.type
_entity_poly.pdbx_seq_one_letter_code
_entity_poly.pdbx_strand_id
1 'polypeptide(L)'
;RSVSELLSNSKFDVNYAFGRVKRSLLHIAANCGSVECLVLLLKKGANPNYQDISGCTPLHLAARNGQKKCMSKLLEYSADVNICNNEGLTAIHWLAVNGRTELLHDLVQHVSNVDVEDAMGQTALHVACQNGHKTTVQCLLDSGADINRPNVSGATPLYFACSHGQRDTAQILLMRGAKYLPDKNGVTPLDLCVQGGYGETCEVLIQYHPRLFQTIIQMTQNEDLRENMLRQVLEHLSQQSESQYLKILTSLAEVATTNGHKLLSLSSNYEAQMKSLLRIVRIFCHVFRIGPSSPSNGNDMGYNGNKTPRSQVFKVRKVYDVVRKIDVKEMNFTKHAFINQTSHEQEPLELLWHSLDEWLVLIATELMKNKRDSANITSILLKQKGPDHQDATSAPSFATAGAEGRKELSTDAVELKTYDVAGKQEACADCQDVISMTANRLSAVIQAFYMCCSCQMPQGMTSPRFIEFVCKHDDVLKCFVNRNPKIIFDHFHFLLECPELMSRFMHIIKAQPFKDRCEWFYEHLHAGQPDSDMVHRPVNENDILLVHRGIVLSVELVCLWKIMNENEKLIGILYLDSIFRSSCEVVSKANCAKLKQGIAVRFHGEEGMGQGVVREWFDILSSEIVNPDYALFTQSADGTTFQPNSNSSVNPDHLNYFRFAGQILGLALNHRQLVNIYFTRSFYKHILGIPVNYQDVASIDPEYAKNLQWILDNDISDLGLELTFSVETDVFGAMEEVPLKPGGASILVTQENKAEYVQLVTELRMTRAIQPQINAFLQGFHMFIPPSLIQLFDEYELELLLSGMPEIDVNDWLKNTEYTSGYERGDQVIQWFWDVVEELTQEERVLLLQFVTGSSRVPHGGFAHIMGGSGLQNFTIAAVPYTANLLPTSSTCINMLKLPEYPSKEILKDRLLVALHCGSYGYTMA
;
A
#
# COMPACT_ATOMS: atom_id res chain seq x y z
N ARG A 1 64.96 -17.50 -32.19
CA ARG A 1 65.06 -18.31 -33.42
C ARG A 1 63.75 -18.13 -34.15
N SER A 2 63.78 -17.64 -35.39
CA SER A 2 62.55 -17.50 -36.15
C SER A 2 61.92 -18.88 -36.35
N VAL A 3 60.59 -18.95 -36.43
CA VAL A 3 59.88 -20.18 -36.82
C VAL A 3 60.42 -20.70 -38.17
N SER A 4 60.91 -19.79 -39.03
CA SER A 4 61.56 -20.13 -40.29
C SER A 4 62.89 -20.89 -40.15
N GLU A 5 63.73 -20.57 -39.16
CA GLU A 5 64.98 -21.30 -38.87
C GLU A 5 64.74 -22.67 -38.22
N LEU A 6 63.67 -22.80 -37.44
CA LEU A 6 63.27 -24.06 -36.82
C LEU A 6 62.69 -25.05 -37.84
N LEU A 7 61.90 -24.56 -38.79
CA LEU A 7 61.29 -25.36 -39.85
C LEU A 7 62.25 -25.68 -41.01
N SER A 8 63.33 -24.93 -41.20
CA SER A 8 64.33 -25.21 -42.25
C SER A 8 65.31 -26.32 -41.86
N ASN A 9 65.58 -26.51 -40.55
CA ASN A 9 66.65 -27.37 -40.06
C ASN A 9 66.19 -28.65 -39.32
N SER A 10 64.90 -28.98 -39.29
CA SER A 10 64.38 -30.12 -38.50
C SER A 10 63.47 -31.07 -39.29
N LYS A 11 63.47 -32.37 -38.93
CA LYS A 11 62.50 -33.39 -39.37
C LYS A 11 61.12 -33.23 -38.69
N PHE A 12 60.76 -32.01 -38.30
CA PHE A 12 59.56 -31.74 -37.50
C PHE A 12 58.30 -31.98 -38.35
N ASP A 13 57.38 -32.79 -37.85
CA ASP A 13 56.06 -32.95 -38.48
C ASP A 13 55.27 -31.65 -38.32
N VAL A 14 55.09 -30.93 -39.42
CA VAL A 14 54.37 -29.65 -39.47
C VAL A 14 52.90 -29.76 -39.06
N ASN A 15 52.33 -30.97 -39.07
CA ASN A 15 50.97 -31.26 -38.62
C ASN A 15 50.92 -31.69 -37.15
N TYR A 16 52.05 -31.75 -36.45
CA TYR A 16 52.10 -32.13 -35.04
C TYR A 16 51.16 -31.24 -34.21
N ALA A 17 50.16 -31.87 -33.63
CA ALA A 17 49.18 -31.23 -32.77
C ALA A 17 49.69 -31.25 -31.32
N PHE A 18 49.75 -30.09 -30.68
CA PHE A 18 50.29 -29.96 -29.33
C PHE A 18 49.34 -29.26 -28.36
N GLY A 19 49.60 -29.44 -27.07
CA GLY A 19 48.77 -28.92 -25.99
C GLY A 19 47.44 -29.67 -25.80
N ARG A 20 46.67 -29.24 -24.79
CA ARG A 20 45.41 -29.90 -24.40
C ARG A 20 44.31 -29.81 -25.46
N VAL A 21 44.39 -28.83 -26.36
CA VAL A 21 43.40 -28.57 -27.42
C VAL A 21 43.77 -29.25 -28.74
N LYS A 22 44.93 -29.94 -28.81
CA LYS A 22 45.46 -30.57 -30.03
C LYS A 22 45.51 -29.63 -31.25
N ARG A 23 46.05 -28.41 -31.07
CA ARG A 23 46.22 -27.44 -32.16
C ARG A 23 47.57 -27.62 -32.84
N SER A 24 47.59 -27.55 -34.18
CA SER A 24 48.85 -27.53 -34.96
C SER A 24 49.45 -26.13 -35.02
N LEU A 25 50.70 -26.00 -35.46
CA LEU A 25 51.33 -24.68 -35.70
C LEU A 25 50.53 -23.83 -36.69
N LEU A 26 49.86 -24.47 -37.66
CA LEU A 26 49.02 -23.81 -38.65
C LEU A 26 47.79 -23.15 -38.00
N HIS A 27 47.18 -23.79 -36.99
CA HIS A 27 46.07 -23.20 -36.22
C HIS A 27 46.51 -21.93 -35.49
N ILE A 28 47.70 -21.94 -34.90
CA ILE A 28 48.21 -20.79 -34.13
C ILE A 28 48.58 -19.65 -35.09
N ALA A 29 49.23 -19.96 -36.21
CA ALA A 29 49.54 -18.96 -37.23
C ALA A 29 48.27 -18.31 -37.78
N ALA A 30 47.22 -19.10 -38.06
CA ALA A 30 45.92 -18.62 -38.50
C ALA A 30 45.19 -17.78 -37.43
N ASN A 31 45.24 -18.20 -36.15
CA ASN A 31 44.63 -17.49 -35.03
C ASN A 31 45.31 -16.13 -34.76
N CYS A 32 46.64 -16.09 -34.83
CA CYS A 32 47.45 -14.89 -34.56
C CYS A 32 47.62 -13.97 -35.78
N GLY A 33 47.17 -14.37 -36.97
CA GLY A 33 47.31 -13.57 -38.20
C GLY A 33 48.71 -13.58 -38.82
N SER A 34 49.56 -14.55 -38.47
CA SER A 34 50.94 -14.62 -38.97
C SER A 34 50.99 -15.22 -40.38
N VAL A 35 50.78 -14.37 -41.39
CA VAL A 35 50.72 -14.77 -42.81
C VAL A 35 52.01 -15.44 -43.28
N GLU A 36 53.17 -14.89 -42.92
CA GLU A 36 54.47 -15.42 -43.35
C GLU A 36 54.73 -16.82 -42.78
N CYS A 37 54.42 -17.03 -41.49
CA CYS A 37 54.53 -18.35 -40.87
C CYS A 37 53.52 -19.33 -41.46
N LEU A 38 52.29 -18.88 -41.70
CA LEU A 38 51.23 -19.69 -42.31
C LEU A 38 51.60 -20.17 -43.71
N VAL A 39 52.10 -19.28 -44.58
CA VAL A 39 52.55 -19.63 -45.93
C VAL A 39 53.74 -20.59 -45.89
N LEU A 40 54.69 -20.38 -44.97
CA LEU A 40 55.84 -21.27 -44.82
C LEU A 40 55.41 -22.68 -44.40
N LEU A 41 54.47 -22.79 -43.45
CA LEU A 41 53.93 -24.06 -42.98
C LEU A 41 53.17 -24.80 -44.10
N LEU A 42 52.33 -24.10 -44.87
CA LEU A 42 51.60 -24.66 -46.00
C LEU A 42 52.56 -25.17 -47.10
N LYS A 43 53.59 -24.40 -47.46
CA LYS A 43 54.64 -24.83 -48.42
C LYS A 43 55.41 -26.07 -47.97
N LYS A 44 55.47 -26.32 -46.65
CA LYS A 44 56.10 -27.50 -46.05
C LYS A 44 55.15 -28.69 -45.89
N GLY A 45 53.93 -28.62 -46.42
CA GLY A 45 52.97 -29.72 -46.41
C GLY A 45 52.06 -29.76 -45.18
N ALA A 46 51.89 -28.64 -44.47
CA ALA A 46 50.87 -28.55 -43.43
C ALA A 46 49.47 -28.70 -44.05
N ASN A 47 48.65 -29.57 -43.47
CA ASN A 47 47.28 -29.81 -43.93
C ASN A 47 46.38 -28.64 -43.51
N PRO A 48 45.82 -27.85 -44.44
CA PRO A 48 44.94 -26.73 -44.12
C PRO A 48 43.60 -27.15 -43.50
N ASN A 49 43.25 -28.44 -43.59
CA ASN A 49 41.99 -29.03 -43.13
C ASN A 49 42.16 -29.83 -41.83
N TYR A 50 43.34 -29.80 -41.21
CA TYR A 50 43.56 -30.48 -39.93
C TYR A 50 42.62 -29.92 -38.87
N GLN A 51 41.90 -30.76 -38.14
CA GLN A 51 40.96 -30.35 -37.11
C GLN A 51 41.59 -30.47 -35.71
N ASP A 52 41.39 -29.46 -34.88
CA ASP A 52 41.70 -29.53 -33.45
C ASP A 52 40.65 -30.36 -32.68
N ILE A 53 40.80 -30.50 -31.35
CA ILE A 53 39.88 -31.34 -30.55
C ILE A 53 38.41 -30.90 -30.63
N SER A 54 38.15 -29.63 -30.97
CA SER A 54 36.80 -29.09 -31.11
C SER A 54 36.25 -29.24 -32.54
N GLY A 55 37.00 -29.88 -33.43
CA GLY A 55 36.67 -29.94 -34.86
C GLY A 55 37.01 -28.66 -35.61
N CYS A 56 37.69 -27.68 -34.99
CA CYS A 56 38.02 -26.42 -35.64
C CYS A 56 39.21 -26.58 -36.59
N THR A 57 39.11 -26.04 -37.81
CA THR A 57 40.22 -25.94 -38.76
C THR A 57 40.98 -24.62 -38.58
N PRO A 58 42.20 -24.47 -39.14
CA PRO A 58 42.87 -23.18 -39.25
C PRO A 58 42.00 -22.10 -39.92
N LEU A 59 41.16 -22.49 -40.89
CA LEU A 59 40.23 -21.57 -41.56
C LEU A 59 39.16 -21.04 -40.60
N HIS A 60 38.62 -21.87 -39.70
CA HIS A 60 37.69 -21.41 -38.65
C HIS A 60 38.34 -20.38 -37.73
N LEU A 61 39.58 -20.61 -37.30
CA LEU A 61 40.30 -19.67 -36.43
C LEU A 61 40.65 -18.36 -37.14
N ALA A 62 41.00 -18.42 -38.43
CA ALA A 62 41.24 -17.23 -39.24
C ALA A 62 39.95 -16.42 -39.44
N ALA A 63 38.83 -17.08 -39.73
CA ALA A 63 37.50 -16.46 -39.88
C ALA A 63 37.03 -15.80 -38.57
N ARG A 64 37.12 -16.52 -37.45
CA ARG A 64 36.76 -16.03 -36.12
C ARG A 64 37.53 -14.76 -35.72
N ASN A 65 38.82 -14.70 -36.04
CA ASN A 65 39.67 -13.56 -35.70
C ASN A 65 39.77 -12.49 -36.81
N GLY A 66 39.03 -12.64 -37.91
CA GLY A 66 39.00 -11.66 -39.01
C GLY A 66 40.32 -11.55 -39.80
N GLN A 67 41.09 -12.63 -39.88
CA GLN A 67 42.44 -12.62 -40.47
C GLN A 67 42.40 -12.74 -42.00
N LYS A 68 42.02 -11.66 -42.69
CA LYS A 68 41.83 -11.59 -44.16
C LYS A 68 42.91 -12.30 -44.97
N LYS A 69 44.16 -11.86 -44.80
CA LYS A 69 45.31 -12.37 -45.56
C LYS A 69 45.58 -13.85 -45.27
N CYS A 70 45.35 -14.31 -44.03
CA CYS A 70 45.50 -15.73 -43.69
C CYS A 70 44.40 -16.57 -44.34
N MET A 71 43.15 -16.09 -44.36
CA MET A 71 42.04 -16.76 -45.04
C MET A 71 42.30 -16.89 -46.54
N SER A 72 42.68 -15.81 -47.23
CA SER A 72 42.99 -15.86 -48.67
C SER A 72 44.10 -16.88 -48.96
N LYS A 73 45.16 -16.92 -48.13
CA LYS A 73 46.23 -17.92 -48.29
C LYS A 73 45.81 -19.34 -47.94
N LEU A 74 44.90 -19.56 -47.01
CA LEU A 74 44.35 -20.89 -46.75
C LEU A 74 43.50 -21.38 -47.93
N LEU A 75 42.66 -20.51 -48.51
CA LEU A 75 41.84 -20.82 -49.67
C LEU A 75 42.69 -21.10 -50.93
N GLU A 76 43.74 -20.33 -51.16
CA GLU A 76 44.71 -20.58 -52.25
C GLU A 76 45.36 -21.98 -52.17
N TYR A 77 45.54 -22.51 -50.95
CA TYR A 77 46.10 -23.85 -50.70
C TYR A 77 45.01 -24.92 -50.50
N SER A 78 43.81 -24.71 -51.07
CA SER A 78 42.72 -25.67 -51.08
C SER A 78 42.17 -26.06 -49.70
N ALA A 79 42.11 -25.10 -48.77
CA ALA A 79 41.32 -25.27 -47.54
C ALA A 79 39.84 -25.51 -47.88
N ASP A 80 39.25 -26.54 -47.29
CA ASP A 80 37.84 -26.87 -47.49
C ASP A 80 36.97 -26.01 -46.57
N VAL A 81 36.07 -25.25 -47.19
CA VAL A 81 35.15 -24.31 -46.54
C VAL A 81 33.95 -25.00 -45.90
N ASN A 82 33.68 -26.26 -46.26
CA ASN A 82 32.50 -27.01 -45.83
C ASN A 82 32.73 -27.85 -44.58
N ILE A 83 33.97 -27.94 -44.09
CA ILE A 83 34.27 -28.68 -42.86
C ILE A 83 33.55 -27.98 -41.70
N CYS A 84 32.77 -28.73 -40.95
CA CYS A 84 32.12 -28.27 -39.74
C CYS A 84 32.94 -28.68 -38.50
N ASN A 85 32.86 -27.86 -37.45
CA ASN A 85 33.35 -28.23 -36.13
C ASN A 85 32.36 -29.18 -35.43
N ASN A 86 32.65 -29.58 -34.18
CA ASN A 86 31.79 -30.50 -33.44
C ASN A 86 30.39 -29.94 -33.12
N GLU A 87 30.16 -28.65 -33.32
CA GLU A 87 28.87 -27.96 -33.13
C GLU A 87 28.16 -27.74 -34.48
N GLY A 88 28.69 -28.27 -35.58
CA GLY A 88 28.14 -28.06 -36.93
C GLY A 88 28.53 -26.71 -37.56
N LEU A 89 29.31 -25.87 -36.89
CA LEU A 89 29.69 -24.55 -37.38
C LEU A 89 30.81 -24.64 -38.42
N THR A 90 30.58 -23.99 -39.56
CA THR A 90 31.56 -23.79 -40.64
C THR A 90 32.16 -22.38 -40.60
N ALA A 91 33.15 -22.10 -41.46
CA ALA A 91 33.78 -20.78 -41.55
C ALA A 91 32.77 -19.64 -41.79
N ILE A 92 31.71 -19.89 -42.56
CA ILE A 92 30.67 -18.89 -42.86
C ILE A 92 29.88 -18.47 -41.60
N HIS A 93 29.66 -19.38 -40.66
CA HIS A 93 29.02 -19.09 -39.37
C HIS A 93 29.89 -18.15 -38.53
N TRP A 94 31.20 -18.42 -38.43
CA TRP A 94 32.14 -17.56 -37.69
C TRP A 94 32.26 -16.14 -38.27
N LEU A 95 32.13 -15.99 -39.59
CA LEU A 95 32.08 -14.69 -40.24
C LEU A 95 30.76 -13.96 -39.93
N ALA A 96 29.65 -14.70 -39.93
CA ALA A 96 28.33 -14.17 -39.60
C ALA A 96 28.23 -13.72 -38.14
N VAL A 97 28.79 -14.47 -37.18
CA VAL A 97 28.84 -14.07 -35.75
C VAL A 97 29.50 -12.69 -35.58
N ASN A 98 30.59 -12.45 -36.31
CA ASN A 98 31.42 -11.25 -36.15
C ASN A 98 31.13 -10.14 -37.19
N GLY A 99 30.13 -10.31 -38.06
CA GLY A 99 29.76 -9.31 -39.06
C GLY A 99 30.83 -9.02 -40.11
N ARG A 100 31.73 -9.97 -40.38
CA ARG A 100 32.92 -9.80 -41.25
C ARG A 100 32.53 -9.87 -42.73
N THR A 101 31.75 -8.90 -43.19
CA THR A 101 31.09 -8.91 -44.51
C THR A 101 32.07 -8.98 -45.68
N GLU A 102 33.21 -8.28 -45.62
CA GLU A 102 34.23 -8.36 -46.69
C GLU A 102 34.81 -9.76 -46.85
N LEU A 103 35.09 -10.42 -45.73
CA LEU A 103 35.64 -11.79 -45.74
C LEU A 103 34.58 -12.80 -46.16
N LEU A 104 33.32 -12.51 -45.83
CA LEU A 104 32.20 -13.31 -46.27
C LEU A 104 32.05 -13.24 -47.79
N HIS A 105 32.17 -12.06 -48.39
CA HIS A 105 32.13 -11.91 -49.84
C HIS A 105 33.23 -12.74 -50.53
N ASP A 106 34.46 -12.68 -50.01
CA ASP A 106 35.59 -13.48 -50.52
C ASP A 106 35.35 -15.00 -50.34
N LEU A 107 34.81 -15.42 -49.19
CA LEU A 107 34.59 -16.83 -48.87
C LEU A 107 33.44 -17.43 -49.70
N VAL A 108 32.34 -16.69 -49.88
CA VAL A 108 31.12 -17.18 -50.54
C VAL A 108 31.35 -17.50 -52.02
N GLN A 109 32.34 -16.87 -52.68
CA GLN A 109 32.76 -17.26 -54.03
C GLN A 109 33.29 -18.70 -54.11
N HIS A 110 33.71 -19.28 -52.99
CA HIS A 110 34.23 -20.64 -52.88
C HIS A 110 33.25 -21.62 -52.20
N VAL A 111 32.05 -21.17 -51.82
CA VAL A 111 31.03 -21.97 -51.13
C VAL A 111 29.91 -22.34 -52.11
N SER A 112 29.57 -23.62 -52.21
CA SER A 112 28.49 -24.09 -53.10
C SER A 112 27.10 -24.04 -52.46
N ASN A 113 27.01 -24.08 -51.13
CA ASN A 113 25.76 -23.97 -50.37
C ASN A 113 25.97 -23.03 -49.18
N VAL A 114 25.27 -21.88 -49.16
CA VAL A 114 25.36 -20.90 -48.07
C VAL A 114 24.47 -21.24 -46.88
N ASP A 115 23.48 -22.12 -47.08
CA ASP A 115 22.54 -22.57 -46.05
C ASP A 115 23.01 -23.87 -45.38
N VAL A 116 24.29 -23.92 -45.00
CA VAL A 116 24.78 -24.97 -44.12
C VAL A 116 24.17 -24.74 -42.73
N GLU A 117 23.72 -25.83 -42.11
CA GLU A 117 23.09 -25.80 -40.80
C GLU A 117 24.08 -26.26 -39.71
N ASP A 118 24.06 -25.57 -38.58
CA ASP A 118 24.72 -26.03 -37.36
C ASP A 118 23.94 -27.13 -36.63
N ALA A 119 24.42 -27.58 -35.48
CA ALA A 119 23.75 -28.62 -34.68
C ALA A 119 22.32 -28.27 -34.22
N MET A 120 21.93 -26.98 -34.27
CA MET A 120 20.60 -26.48 -33.92
C MET A 120 19.74 -26.17 -35.16
N GLY A 121 20.21 -26.51 -36.36
CA GLY A 121 19.55 -26.18 -37.63
C GLY A 121 19.66 -24.70 -38.01
N GLN A 122 20.54 -23.92 -37.36
CA GLN A 122 20.72 -22.51 -37.68
C GLN A 122 21.70 -22.37 -38.85
N THR A 123 21.36 -21.49 -39.80
CA THR A 123 22.26 -21.08 -40.88
C THR A 123 23.02 -19.81 -40.52
N ALA A 124 24.06 -19.48 -41.28
CA ALA A 124 24.75 -18.20 -41.13
C ALA A 124 23.83 -16.98 -41.22
N LEU A 125 22.70 -17.08 -41.96
CA LEU A 125 21.69 -16.02 -42.02
C LEU A 125 21.00 -15.81 -40.66
N HIS A 126 20.64 -16.88 -39.95
CA HIS A 126 20.07 -16.79 -38.59
C HIS A 126 21.03 -16.07 -37.64
N VAL A 127 22.31 -16.47 -37.67
CA VAL A 127 23.36 -15.90 -36.81
C VAL A 127 23.61 -14.42 -37.14
N ALA A 128 23.62 -14.05 -38.42
CA ALA A 128 23.78 -12.66 -38.84
C ALA A 128 22.58 -11.79 -38.40
N CYS A 129 21.36 -12.32 -38.49
CA CYS A 129 20.14 -11.67 -38.03
C CYS A 129 20.10 -11.51 -36.52
N GLN A 130 20.54 -12.51 -35.75
CA GLN A 130 20.65 -12.44 -34.29
C GLN A 130 21.58 -11.31 -33.83
N ASN A 131 22.74 -11.16 -34.49
CA ASN A 131 23.75 -10.18 -34.13
C ASN A 131 23.59 -8.80 -34.79
N GLY A 132 22.56 -8.60 -35.63
CA GLY A 132 22.27 -7.30 -36.24
C GLY A 132 23.17 -6.89 -37.40
N HIS A 133 23.91 -7.82 -37.99
CA HIS A 133 24.91 -7.51 -39.03
C HIS A 133 24.26 -7.29 -40.40
N LYS A 134 23.60 -6.15 -40.60
CA LYS A 134 22.80 -5.84 -41.81
C LYS A 134 23.52 -6.03 -43.14
N THR A 135 24.81 -5.66 -43.23
CA THR A 135 25.60 -5.85 -44.46
C THR A 135 25.91 -7.32 -44.72
N THR A 136 26.09 -8.11 -43.65
CA THR A 136 26.28 -9.56 -43.73
C THR A 136 24.98 -10.25 -44.15
N VAL A 137 23.84 -9.87 -43.56
CA VAL A 137 22.50 -10.34 -43.97
C VAL A 137 22.27 -10.07 -45.46
N GLN A 138 22.54 -8.85 -45.91
CA GLN A 138 22.42 -8.45 -47.30
C GLN A 138 23.31 -9.32 -48.22
N CYS A 139 24.59 -9.50 -47.87
CA CYS A 139 25.52 -10.33 -48.62
C CYS A 139 25.07 -11.80 -48.71
N LEU A 140 24.56 -12.38 -47.62
CA LEU A 140 24.07 -13.76 -47.60
C LEU A 140 22.82 -13.93 -48.50
N LEU A 141 21.88 -12.99 -48.43
CA LEU A 141 20.69 -13.00 -49.27
C LEU A 141 21.03 -12.83 -50.77
N ASP A 142 21.98 -11.93 -51.09
CA ASP A 142 22.45 -11.74 -52.46
C ASP A 142 23.21 -12.96 -53.00
N SER A 143 23.73 -13.80 -52.10
CA SER A 143 24.40 -15.06 -52.43
C SER A 143 23.46 -16.27 -52.47
N GLY A 144 22.15 -16.05 -52.38
CA GLY A 144 21.14 -17.11 -52.54
C GLY A 144 20.73 -17.84 -51.26
N ALA A 145 20.99 -17.29 -50.07
CA ALA A 145 20.51 -17.88 -48.81
C ALA A 145 18.97 -17.87 -48.72
N ASP A 146 18.37 -18.96 -48.26
CA ASP A 146 16.93 -19.06 -48.07
C ASP A 146 16.47 -18.21 -46.87
N ILE A 147 15.76 -17.13 -47.20
CA ILE A 147 15.23 -16.14 -46.27
C ILE A 147 14.21 -16.70 -45.25
N ASN A 148 13.57 -17.84 -45.54
CA ASN A 148 12.51 -18.41 -44.73
C ASN A 148 12.87 -19.76 -44.11
N ARG A 149 14.12 -20.21 -44.24
CA ARG A 149 14.54 -21.53 -43.76
C ARG A 149 14.36 -21.63 -42.24
N PRO A 150 13.57 -22.58 -41.72
CA PRO A 150 13.39 -22.72 -40.28
C PRO A 150 14.50 -23.56 -39.66
N ASN A 151 14.90 -23.23 -38.43
CA ASN A 151 15.79 -24.06 -37.62
C ASN A 151 15.03 -25.26 -36.99
N VAL A 152 15.70 -26.02 -36.11
CA VAL A 152 15.09 -27.18 -35.43
C VAL A 152 13.87 -26.81 -34.57
N SER A 153 13.77 -25.58 -34.05
CA SER A 153 12.60 -25.08 -33.30
C SER A 153 11.51 -24.45 -34.18
N GLY A 154 11.67 -24.43 -35.51
CA GLY A 154 10.76 -23.75 -36.42
C GLY A 154 10.96 -22.24 -36.52
N ALA A 155 11.99 -21.69 -35.87
CA ALA A 155 12.29 -20.26 -35.91
C ALA A 155 13.00 -19.89 -37.22
N THR A 156 12.57 -18.79 -37.84
CA THR A 156 13.10 -18.27 -39.11
C THR A 156 14.16 -17.18 -38.87
N PRO A 157 14.92 -16.74 -39.90
CA PRO A 157 15.82 -15.59 -39.74
C PRO A 157 15.14 -14.31 -39.24
N LEU A 158 13.89 -14.07 -39.64
CA LEU A 158 13.08 -12.95 -39.14
C LEU A 158 12.79 -13.08 -37.64
N TYR A 159 12.54 -14.30 -37.15
CA TYR A 159 12.38 -14.57 -35.71
C TYR A 159 13.63 -14.15 -34.91
N PHE A 160 14.83 -14.46 -35.40
CA PHE A 160 16.08 -14.08 -34.72
C PHE A 160 16.34 -12.57 -34.73
N ALA A 161 16.04 -11.89 -35.84
CA ALA A 161 16.11 -10.43 -35.90
C ALA A 161 15.15 -9.78 -34.89
N CYS A 162 13.91 -10.28 -34.79
CA CYS A 162 12.89 -9.77 -33.88
C CYS A 162 13.19 -10.05 -32.40
N SER A 163 13.67 -11.25 -32.06
CA SER A 163 14.04 -11.62 -30.67
C SER A 163 15.23 -10.85 -30.10
N HIS A 164 16.02 -10.19 -30.94
CA HIS A 164 17.18 -9.40 -30.53
C HIS A 164 17.03 -7.91 -30.89
N GLY A 165 15.84 -7.46 -31.33
CA GLY A 165 15.54 -6.05 -31.59
C GLY A 165 16.29 -5.44 -32.78
N GLN A 166 16.68 -6.24 -33.77
CA GLN A 166 17.55 -5.84 -34.85
C GLN A 166 16.77 -5.18 -36.01
N ARG A 167 16.29 -3.94 -35.80
CA ARG A 167 15.41 -3.18 -36.72
C ARG A 167 15.87 -3.23 -38.18
N ASP A 168 17.11 -2.84 -38.47
CA ASP A 168 17.63 -2.76 -39.85
C ASP A 168 17.62 -4.13 -40.54
N THR A 169 17.96 -5.21 -39.82
CA THR A 169 17.96 -6.57 -40.38
C THR A 169 16.55 -7.08 -40.63
N ALA A 170 15.62 -6.83 -39.71
CA ALA A 170 14.21 -7.18 -39.89
C ALA A 170 13.60 -6.44 -41.10
N GLN A 171 13.94 -5.16 -41.28
CA GLN A 171 13.51 -4.37 -42.43
C GLN A 171 14.04 -4.94 -43.75
N ILE A 172 15.33 -5.30 -43.82
CA ILE A 172 15.91 -5.93 -45.03
C ILE A 172 15.20 -7.25 -45.35
N LEU A 173 14.96 -8.09 -44.34
CA LEU A 173 14.27 -9.37 -44.53
C LEU A 173 12.85 -9.17 -45.08
N LEU A 174 12.07 -8.25 -44.51
CA LEU A 174 10.71 -7.95 -44.97
C LEU A 174 10.70 -7.35 -46.37
N MET A 175 11.63 -6.44 -46.69
CA MET A 175 11.81 -5.89 -48.05
C MET A 175 12.11 -6.97 -49.08
N ARG A 176 12.86 -8.02 -48.69
CA ARG A 176 13.23 -9.15 -49.54
C ARG A 176 12.18 -10.27 -49.55
N GLY A 177 11.01 -10.08 -48.93
CA GLY A 177 9.88 -11.01 -48.98
C GLY A 177 9.92 -12.12 -47.93
N ALA A 178 10.55 -11.89 -46.78
CA ALA A 178 10.44 -12.79 -45.63
C ALA A 178 8.99 -12.99 -45.20
N LYS A 179 8.59 -14.22 -44.94
CA LYS A 179 7.25 -14.58 -44.47
C LYS A 179 7.15 -14.37 -42.97
N TYR A 180 6.02 -13.82 -42.52
CA TYR A 180 5.67 -13.74 -41.11
C TYR A 180 5.17 -15.11 -40.62
N LEU A 181 6.05 -15.91 -40.03
CA LEU A 181 5.76 -17.26 -39.54
C LEU A 181 6.06 -17.39 -38.04
N PRO A 182 5.21 -18.08 -37.26
CA PRO A 182 5.50 -18.43 -35.87
C PRO A 182 6.47 -19.62 -35.77
N ASP A 183 7.07 -19.79 -34.60
CA ASP A 183 7.84 -20.99 -34.27
C ASP A 183 6.94 -22.22 -34.01
N LYS A 184 7.53 -23.36 -33.66
CA LYS A 184 6.77 -24.60 -33.34
C LYS A 184 5.86 -24.45 -32.11
N ASN A 185 6.10 -23.48 -31.24
CA ASN A 185 5.29 -23.21 -30.06
C ASN A 185 4.18 -22.16 -30.32
N GLY A 186 4.10 -21.63 -31.54
CA GLY A 186 3.13 -20.59 -31.90
C GLY A 186 3.56 -19.17 -31.55
N VAL A 187 4.81 -18.97 -31.10
CA VAL A 187 5.36 -17.64 -30.78
C VAL A 187 5.68 -16.90 -32.07
N THR A 188 5.08 -15.73 -32.24
CA THR A 188 5.24 -14.92 -33.46
C THR A 188 6.41 -13.94 -33.33
N PRO A 189 6.98 -13.45 -34.45
CA PRO A 189 8.02 -12.41 -34.41
C PRO A 189 7.59 -11.15 -33.66
N LEU A 190 6.30 -10.79 -33.68
CA LEU A 190 5.79 -9.65 -32.92
C LEU A 190 5.84 -9.90 -31.40
N ASP A 191 5.47 -11.10 -30.94
CA ASP A 191 5.49 -11.46 -29.51
C ASP A 191 6.90 -11.26 -28.93
N LEU A 192 7.93 -11.64 -29.68
CA LEU A 192 9.34 -11.48 -29.28
C LEU A 192 9.74 -10.02 -29.17
N CYS A 193 9.33 -9.19 -30.14
CA CYS A 193 9.61 -7.75 -30.09
C CYS A 193 8.96 -7.10 -28.87
N VAL A 194 7.71 -7.49 -28.55
CA VAL A 194 6.99 -6.98 -27.38
C VAL A 194 7.60 -7.50 -26.08
N GLN A 195 7.99 -8.77 -25.99
CA GLN A 195 8.64 -9.36 -24.82
C GLN A 195 10.02 -8.75 -24.53
N GLY A 196 10.71 -8.29 -25.57
CA GLY A 196 12.01 -7.62 -25.51
C GLY A 196 11.97 -6.10 -25.40
N GLY A 197 10.79 -5.48 -25.53
CA GLY A 197 10.64 -4.01 -25.49
C GLY A 197 11.13 -3.28 -26.76
N TYR A 198 11.26 -3.98 -27.89
CA TYR A 198 11.87 -3.48 -29.13
C TYR A 198 10.89 -2.66 -29.98
N GLY A 199 10.56 -1.45 -29.54
CA GLY A 199 9.60 -0.54 -30.21
C GLY A 199 9.93 -0.26 -31.68
N GLU A 200 11.19 0.04 -31.97
CA GLU A 200 11.71 0.27 -33.33
C GLU A 200 11.48 -0.90 -34.29
N THR A 201 11.62 -2.14 -33.81
CA THR A 201 11.41 -3.34 -34.64
C THR A 201 9.92 -3.65 -34.79
N CYS A 202 9.11 -3.38 -33.76
CA CYS A 202 7.64 -3.46 -33.84
C CYS A 202 7.10 -2.51 -34.91
N GLU A 203 7.62 -1.29 -34.97
CA GLU A 203 7.21 -0.29 -35.97
C GLU A 203 7.39 -0.82 -37.39
N VAL A 204 8.57 -1.36 -37.70
CA VAL A 204 8.85 -1.97 -39.01
C VAL A 204 7.86 -3.10 -39.30
N LEU A 205 7.57 -3.99 -38.34
CA LEU A 205 6.59 -5.05 -38.55
C LEU A 205 5.18 -4.50 -38.85
N ILE A 206 4.74 -3.45 -38.15
CA ILE A 206 3.43 -2.82 -38.36
C ILE A 206 3.36 -2.13 -39.73
N GLN A 207 4.44 -1.49 -40.18
CA GLN A 207 4.52 -0.84 -41.48
C GLN A 207 4.27 -1.84 -42.63
N TYR A 208 4.84 -3.06 -42.54
CA TYR A 208 4.65 -4.10 -43.55
C TYR A 208 3.37 -4.93 -43.34
N HIS A 209 2.90 -5.06 -42.10
CA HIS A 209 1.68 -5.78 -41.76
C HIS A 209 0.76 -4.94 -40.83
N PRO A 210 -0.07 -4.04 -41.38
CA PRO A 210 -0.89 -3.11 -40.58
C PRO A 210 -1.88 -3.78 -39.61
N ARG A 211 -2.26 -5.03 -39.87
CA ARG A 211 -3.14 -5.82 -38.98
C ARG A 211 -2.50 -6.14 -37.63
N LEU A 212 -1.16 -6.16 -37.56
CA LEU A 212 -0.41 -6.40 -36.33
C LEU A 212 -0.64 -5.31 -35.28
N PHE A 213 -1.01 -4.09 -35.70
CA PHE A 213 -1.38 -3.02 -34.78
C PHE A 213 -2.48 -3.46 -33.81
N GLN A 214 -3.54 -4.11 -34.31
CA GLN A 214 -4.63 -4.60 -33.47
C GLN A 214 -4.16 -5.70 -32.51
N THR A 215 -3.24 -6.55 -32.96
CA THR A 215 -2.65 -7.60 -32.12
C THR A 215 -1.85 -7.00 -30.96
N ILE A 216 -1.08 -5.93 -31.17
CA ILE A 216 -0.36 -5.22 -30.08
C ILE A 216 -1.35 -4.65 -29.07
N ILE A 217 -2.44 -4.03 -29.53
CA ILE A 217 -3.48 -3.52 -28.63
C ILE A 217 -4.13 -4.68 -27.86
N GLN A 218 -4.39 -5.83 -28.48
CA GLN A 218 -4.93 -7.00 -27.79
C GLN A 218 -3.96 -7.61 -26.77
N MET A 219 -2.65 -7.56 -27.01
CA MET A 219 -1.61 -7.99 -26.06
C MET A 219 -1.65 -7.23 -24.73
N THR A 220 -2.27 -6.05 -24.67
CA THR A 220 -2.48 -5.32 -23.41
C THR A 220 -3.37 -6.06 -22.42
N GLN A 221 -4.22 -6.98 -22.91
CA GLN A 221 -5.08 -7.84 -22.11
C GLN A 221 -4.36 -9.07 -21.55
N ASN A 222 -3.20 -9.44 -22.11
CA ASN A 222 -2.51 -10.67 -21.72
C ASN A 222 -1.64 -10.44 -20.48
N GLU A 223 -1.94 -11.16 -19.39
CA GLU A 223 -1.22 -11.06 -18.12
C GLU A 223 0.23 -11.56 -18.21
N ASP A 224 0.51 -12.59 -19.01
CA ASP A 224 1.82 -13.26 -19.08
C ASP A 224 2.93 -12.36 -19.64
N LEU A 225 2.56 -11.29 -20.35
CA LEU A 225 3.50 -10.33 -20.89
C LEU A 225 3.93 -9.32 -19.83
N ARG A 226 5.22 -8.95 -19.79
CA ARG A 226 5.73 -7.92 -18.89
C ARG A 226 5.19 -6.53 -19.27
N GLU A 227 4.44 -5.91 -18.36
CA GLU A 227 3.78 -4.62 -18.58
C GLU A 227 4.77 -3.51 -19.00
N ASN A 228 5.97 -3.47 -18.39
CA ASN A 228 7.00 -2.47 -18.69
C ASN A 228 7.50 -2.54 -20.14
N MET A 229 7.63 -3.74 -20.71
CA MET A 229 8.13 -3.91 -22.08
C MET A 229 7.09 -3.46 -23.10
N LEU A 230 5.81 -3.77 -22.84
CA LEU A 230 4.70 -3.30 -23.69
C LEU A 230 4.54 -1.78 -23.61
N ARG A 231 4.73 -1.18 -22.43
CA ARG A 231 4.75 0.29 -22.25
C ARG A 231 5.84 0.93 -23.10
N GLN A 232 7.07 0.41 -23.08
CA GLN A 232 8.17 0.94 -23.90
C GLN A 232 7.87 0.87 -25.40
N VAL A 233 7.27 -0.22 -25.88
CA VAL A 233 6.86 -0.34 -27.28
C VAL A 233 5.78 0.67 -27.65
N LEU A 234 4.72 0.79 -26.84
CA LEU A 234 3.64 1.74 -27.10
C LEU A 234 4.09 3.20 -26.97
N GLU A 235 4.99 3.50 -26.04
CA GLU A 235 5.64 4.81 -25.89
C GLU A 235 6.37 5.18 -27.19
N HIS A 236 7.23 4.28 -27.70
CA HIS A 236 7.96 4.53 -28.93
C HIS A 236 7.02 4.73 -30.13
N LEU A 237 6.00 3.87 -30.32
CA LEU A 237 5.02 4.01 -31.40
C LEU A 237 4.21 5.31 -31.29
N SER A 238 3.92 5.76 -30.07
CA SER A 238 3.17 6.99 -29.82
C SER A 238 3.95 8.27 -30.17
N GLN A 239 5.29 8.21 -30.12
CA GLN A 239 6.17 9.35 -30.43
C GLN A 239 6.39 9.56 -31.93
N GLN A 240 6.06 8.57 -32.78
CA GLN A 240 6.32 8.63 -34.22
C GLN A 240 5.43 9.64 -34.96
N SER A 241 4.15 9.76 -34.59
CA SER A 241 3.25 10.76 -35.17
C SER A 241 2.04 11.02 -34.28
N GLU A 242 1.50 12.24 -34.35
CA GLU A 242 0.28 12.62 -33.63
C GLU A 242 -0.94 11.77 -34.03
N SER A 243 -1.01 11.34 -35.30
CA SER A 243 -2.06 10.42 -35.77
C SER A 243 -1.95 9.02 -35.15
N GLN A 244 -0.72 8.48 -35.01
CA GLN A 244 -0.51 7.20 -34.34
C GLN A 244 -0.76 7.30 -32.83
N TYR A 245 -0.35 8.39 -32.18
CA TYR A 245 -0.65 8.71 -30.79
C TYR A 245 -2.17 8.66 -30.52
N LEU A 246 -2.96 9.40 -31.29
CA LEU A 246 -4.43 9.43 -31.15
C LEU A 246 -5.03 8.05 -31.43
N LYS A 247 -4.56 7.35 -32.48
CA LYS A 247 -5.05 6.01 -32.81
C LYS A 247 -4.80 5.00 -31.69
N ILE A 248 -3.62 5.03 -31.04
CA ILE A 248 -3.29 4.17 -29.91
C ILE A 248 -4.24 4.45 -28.74
N LEU A 249 -4.44 5.73 -28.38
CA LEU A 249 -5.33 6.09 -27.29
C LEU A 249 -6.78 5.68 -27.55
N THR A 250 -7.31 5.91 -28.75
CA THR A 250 -8.67 5.50 -29.10
C THR A 250 -8.83 3.99 -29.02
N SER A 251 -7.89 3.21 -29.59
CA SER A 251 -7.95 1.74 -29.54
C SER A 251 -7.79 1.17 -28.13
N LEU A 252 -6.98 1.79 -27.27
CA LEU A 252 -6.86 1.42 -25.86
C LEU A 252 -8.15 1.73 -25.09
N ALA A 253 -8.79 2.88 -25.35
CA ALA A 253 -10.06 3.24 -24.74
C ALA A 253 -11.17 2.25 -25.13
N GLU A 254 -11.29 1.88 -26.41
CA GLU A 254 -12.23 0.86 -26.89
C GLU A 254 -12.02 -0.51 -26.21
N VAL A 255 -10.76 -0.91 -26.04
CA VAL A 255 -10.40 -2.16 -25.35
C VAL A 255 -10.68 -2.11 -23.86
N ALA A 256 -10.48 -0.96 -23.21
CA ALA A 256 -10.89 -0.77 -21.82
C ALA A 256 -12.42 -0.83 -21.67
N THR A 257 -13.18 -0.19 -22.56
CA THR A 257 -14.65 -0.22 -22.56
C THR A 257 -15.18 -1.64 -22.74
N THR A 258 -14.65 -2.40 -23.71
CA THR A 258 -15.07 -3.79 -23.92
C THR A 258 -14.75 -4.70 -22.73
N ASN A 259 -13.60 -4.53 -22.08
CA ASN A 259 -13.26 -5.28 -20.86
C ASN A 259 -14.10 -4.86 -19.65
N GLY A 260 -14.45 -3.58 -19.51
CA GLY A 260 -15.34 -3.15 -18.45
C GLY A 260 -16.76 -3.69 -18.62
N HIS A 261 -17.30 -3.76 -19.84
CA HIS A 261 -18.58 -4.44 -20.09
C HIS A 261 -18.51 -5.93 -19.73
N LYS A 262 -17.40 -6.62 -20.03
CA LYS A 262 -17.18 -8.00 -19.57
C LYS A 262 -17.10 -8.08 -18.05
N LEU A 263 -16.45 -7.13 -17.39
CA LEU A 263 -16.36 -7.03 -15.92
C LEU A 263 -17.74 -6.79 -15.28
N LEU A 264 -18.71 -6.22 -16.00
CA LEU A 264 -20.09 -6.10 -15.51
C LEU A 264 -20.94 -7.35 -15.77
N SER A 265 -20.52 -8.21 -16.69
CA SER A 265 -21.22 -9.46 -16.97
C SER A 265 -20.98 -10.49 -15.87
N LEU A 266 -22.04 -11.00 -15.24
CA LEU A 266 -21.97 -12.01 -14.18
C LEU A 266 -21.39 -13.37 -14.63
N SER A 267 -21.27 -13.61 -15.94
CA SER A 267 -20.71 -14.85 -16.51
C SER A 267 -19.19 -14.80 -16.70
N SER A 268 -18.53 -13.68 -16.43
CA SER A 268 -17.08 -13.50 -16.62
C SER A 268 -16.28 -13.77 -15.35
N ASN A 269 -15.05 -14.27 -15.52
CA ASN A 269 -14.08 -14.41 -14.43
C ASN A 269 -13.64 -13.02 -13.95
N TYR A 270 -14.14 -12.61 -12.78
CA TYR A 270 -13.88 -11.30 -12.19
C TYR A 270 -12.38 -10.99 -12.07
N GLU A 271 -11.59 -11.91 -11.53
CA GLU A 271 -10.20 -11.64 -11.15
C GLU A 271 -9.33 -11.34 -12.38
N ALA A 272 -9.47 -12.14 -13.44
CA ALA A 272 -8.77 -11.94 -14.70
C ALA A 272 -9.24 -10.66 -15.43
N GLN A 273 -10.54 -10.37 -15.43
CA GLN A 273 -11.07 -9.16 -16.09
C GLN A 273 -10.68 -7.88 -15.34
N MET A 274 -10.64 -7.91 -14.00
CA MET A 274 -10.16 -6.78 -13.19
C MET A 274 -8.70 -6.48 -13.48
N LYS A 275 -7.82 -7.49 -13.38
CA LYS A 275 -6.38 -7.33 -13.62
C LYS A 275 -6.11 -6.82 -15.04
N SER A 276 -6.81 -7.37 -16.04
CA SER A 276 -6.75 -6.90 -17.43
C SER A 276 -7.23 -5.44 -17.56
N LEU A 277 -8.38 -5.07 -16.98
CA LEU A 277 -8.93 -3.71 -17.08
C LEU A 277 -7.98 -2.68 -16.45
N LEU A 278 -7.55 -2.93 -15.21
CA LEU A 278 -6.64 -2.04 -14.51
C LEU A 278 -5.34 -1.88 -15.30
N ARG A 279 -4.76 -2.99 -15.79
CA ARG A 279 -3.55 -2.98 -16.64
C ARG A 279 -3.72 -2.11 -17.89
N ILE A 280 -4.81 -2.27 -18.65
CA ILE A 280 -5.09 -1.43 -19.83
C ILE A 280 -5.17 0.03 -19.44
N VAL A 281 -5.89 0.35 -18.37
CA VAL A 281 -6.05 1.72 -17.87
C VAL A 281 -4.71 2.32 -17.44
N ARG A 282 -3.83 1.55 -16.78
CA ARG A 282 -2.49 2.05 -16.43
C ARG A 282 -1.65 2.38 -17.66
N ILE A 283 -1.69 1.51 -18.67
CA ILE A 283 -0.98 1.69 -19.94
C ILE A 283 -1.53 2.92 -20.66
N PHE A 284 -2.85 3.06 -20.74
CA PHE A 284 -3.52 4.22 -21.33
C PHE A 284 -3.11 5.52 -20.63
N CYS A 285 -3.20 5.58 -19.29
CA CYS A 285 -2.81 6.76 -18.52
C CYS A 285 -1.32 7.12 -18.71
N HIS A 286 -0.46 6.12 -18.89
CA HIS A 286 0.96 6.34 -19.15
C HIS A 286 1.20 6.95 -20.52
N VAL A 287 0.65 6.36 -21.59
CA VAL A 287 0.75 6.91 -22.95
C VAL A 287 0.14 8.31 -23.02
N PHE A 288 -1.00 8.54 -22.36
CA PHE A 288 -1.66 9.84 -22.29
C PHE A 288 -0.79 10.94 -21.64
N ARG A 289 -0.01 10.60 -20.61
CA ARG A 289 0.87 11.55 -19.91
C ARG A 289 2.08 12.00 -20.74
N ILE A 290 2.51 11.20 -21.72
CA ILE A 290 3.68 11.49 -22.56
C ILE A 290 3.37 12.62 -23.54
N GLY A 291 2.14 12.64 -24.09
CA GLY A 291 1.72 13.62 -25.10
C GLY A 291 2.44 13.44 -26.46
N PRO A 292 1.92 14.03 -27.56
CA PRO A 292 2.59 13.98 -28.84
C PRO A 292 3.87 14.84 -28.79
N SER A 293 5.03 14.24 -29.06
CA SER A 293 6.31 14.95 -29.16
C SER A 293 6.28 15.97 -30.30
N SER A 294 6.55 17.24 -30.00
CA SER A 294 6.76 18.27 -31.03
C SER A 294 8.07 17.97 -31.80
N PRO A 295 8.10 18.11 -33.14
CA PRO A 295 9.31 17.82 -33.91
C PRO A 295 10.45 18.75 -33.52
N SER A 296 11.58 18.15 -33.16
CA SER A 296 12.81 18.78 -32.69
C SER A 296 13.42 19.75 -33.69
N ASN A 297 13.65 21.00 -33.30
CA ASN A 297 14.82 21.76 -33.78
C ASN A 297 15.92 21.62 -32.72
N GLY A 298 17.10 21.19 -33.18
CA GLY A 298 18.19 20.71 -32.34
C GLY A 298 18.78 21.73 -31.36
N ASN A 299 19.50 21.14 -30.39
CA ASN A 299 20.19 21.70 -29.22
C ASN A 299 19.29 21.93 -27.99
N ASP A 300 19.25 20.95 -27.09
CA ASP A 300 19.81 21.19 -25.74
C ASP A 300 20.00 19.89 -24.95
N MET A 301 21.10 19.85 -24.21
CA MET A 301 21.43 18.82 -23.23
C MET A 301 20.73 19.16 -21.90
N GLY A 302 20.07 18.17 -21.29
CA GLY A 302 19.75 18.20 -19.87
C GLY A 302 18.25 18.15 -19.54
N TYR A 303 17.90 17.13 -18.77
CA TYR A 303 16.81 17.08 -17.79
C TYR A 303 15.85 18.28 -17.75
N ASN A 304 14.57 18.04 -18.04
CA ASN A 304 13.48 18.63 -17.26
C ASN A 304 12.16 17.89 -17.48
N GLY A 305 11.63 17.37 -16.38
CA GLY A 305 10.22 17.03 -16.24
C GLY A 305 9.32 18.27 -16.35
N ASN A 306 8.02 18.02 -16.40
CA ASN A 306 6.94 19.01 -16.39
C ASN A 306 6.87 19.96 -17.58
N LYS A 307 6.39 19.46 -18.73
CA LYS A 307 5.62 20.30 -19.66
C LYS A 307 4.43 19.52 -20.23
N THR A 308 3.34 19.44 -19.46
CA THR A 308 2.00 19.39 -20.07
C THR A 308 1.76 20.73 -20.80
N PRO A 309 1.18 20.74 -22.01
CA PRO A 309 0.87 21.98 -22.70
C PRO A 309 -0.08 22.84 -21.85
N ARG A 310 0.38 24.03 -21.46
CA ARG A 310 -0.34 25.02 -20.64
C ARG A 310 -1.64 25.57 -21.27
N SER A 311 -2.07 25.09 -22.43
CA SER A 311 -3.27 25.56 -23.14
C SER A 311 -4.57 24.85 -22.75
N GLN A 312 -4.53 23.71 -22.04
CA GLN A 312 -5.75 23.02 -21.55
C GLN A 312 -6.01 23.20 -20.04
N VAL A 313 -5.14 23.90 -19.30
CA VAL A 313 -5.14 23.83 -17.81
C VAL A 313 -5.84 24.99 -17.09
N PHE A 314 -6.31 26.07 -17.74
CA PHE A 314 -6.92 27.19 -16.98
C PHE A 314 -8.20 27.77 -17.58
N LYS A 315 -9.33 27.16 -17.19
CA LYS A 315 -10.61 27.85 -16.93
C LYS A 315 -11.29 27.35 -15.63
N VAL A 316 -10.52 26.95 -14.61
CA VAL A 316 -11.06 26.60 -13.28
C VAL A 316 -10.78 27.73 -12.27
N ARG A 317 -11.25 28.95 -12.58
CA ARG A 317 -11.22 30.08 -11.62
C ARG A 317 -12.60 30.45 -11.08
N LYS A 318 -13.61 29.59 -11.27
CA LYS A 318 -14.97 29.78 -10.74
C LYS A 318 -15.46 28.68 -9.79
N VAL A 319 -14.70 27.59 -9.56
CA VAL A 319 -15.15 26.48 -8.70
C VAL A 319 -14.85 26.73 -7.22
N TYR A 320 -13.77 27.46 -6.90
CA TYR A 320 -13.41 27.81 -5.51
C TYR A 320 -14.49 28.66 -4.80
N ASP A 321 -15.31 29.41 -5.53
CA ASP A 321 -16.41 30.19 -4.96
C ASP A 321 -17.74 29.42 -4.88
N VAL A 322 -17.88 28.30 -5.60
CA VAL A 322 -19.13 27.50 -5.62
C VAL A 322 -19.18 26.53 -4.44
N VAL A 323 -18.05 25.94 -4.04
CA VAL A 323 -18.00 24.96 -2.94
C VAL A 323 -18.32 25.59 -1.57
N ARG A 324 -18.12 26.92 -1.40
CA ARG A 324 -18.53 27.64 -0.16
C ARG A 324 -20.00 28.04 -0.10
N LYS A 325 -20.81 27.79 -1.14
CA LYS A 325 -22.20 28.30 -1.24
C LYS A 325 -23.25 27.26 -1.60
N ILE A 326 -22.98 25.96 -1.40
CA ILE A 326 -24.01 24.95 -1.55
C ILE A 326 -24.79 24.85 -0.22
N ASP A 327 -25.75 25.75 -0.07
CA ASP A 327 -26.81 25.62 0.92
C ASP A 327 -27.84 24.61 0.38
N VAL A 328 -28.21 23.64 1.22
CA VAL A 328 -29.00 22.46 0.87
C VAL A 328 -30.47 22.88 0.79
N LYS A 329 -30.93 23.47 -0.35
CA LYS A 329 -32.39 23.60 -0.56
C LYS A 329 -32.96 23.84 -1.96
N GLU A 330 -32.19 24.00 -3.04
CA GLU A 330 -32.78 24.10 -4.39
C GLU A 330 -32.03 23.26 -5.42
N MET A 331 -32.38 21.97 -5.52
CA MET A 331 -32.13 21.15 -6.71
C MET A 331 -33.41 21.02 -7.51
N ASN A 332 -33.67 22.00 -8.38
CA ASN A 332 -34.60 21.88 -9.50
C ASN A 332 -34.12 22.77 -10.64
N PHE A 333 -33.28 22.26 -11.53
CA PHE A 333 -33.15 22.81 -12.88
C PHE A 333 -32.95 21.69 -13.92
N THR A 334 -34.08 21.36 -14.53
CA THR A 334 -34.32 21.16 -15.98
C THR A 334 -33.40 20.22 -16.79
N LYS A 335 -33.98 19.06 -17.10
CA LYS A 335 -33.95 18.42 -18.43
C LYS A 335 -34.09 19.47 -19.54
N HIS A 336 -33.34 19.32 -20.63
CA HIS A 336 -33.26 20.15 -21.86
C HIS A 336 -32.14 21.20 -21.92
N ALA A 337 -30.92 20.73 -22.21
CA ALA A 337 -29.99 21.40 -23.14
C ALA A 337 -28.78 20.48 -23.35
N PHE A 338 -28.80 19.60 -24.36
CA PHE A 338 -27.64 19.08 -25.11
C PHE A 338 -28.15 18.06 -26.15
N ILE A 339 -29.06 18.53 -27.01
CA ILE A 339 -29.29 17.97 -28.33
C ILE A 339 -28.97 19.13 -29.28
N ASN A 340 -28.04 18.89 -30.20
CA ASN A 340 -27.41 19.84 -31.14
C ASN A 340 -26.00 20.32 -30.77
N GLN A 341 -25.03 19.40 -30.80
CA GLN A 341 -23.74 19.70 -31.40
C GLN A 341 -23.38 18.59 -32.39
N THR A 342 -23.01 19.03 -33.58
CA THR A 342 -22.54 18.28 -34.73
C THR A 342 -21.33 17.41 -34.38
N SER A 343 -21.28 16.22 -34.99
CA SER A 343 -20.17 15.27 -35.06
C SER A 343 -18.78 15.93 -35.03
N HIS A 344 -18.18 16.03 -33.84
CA HIS A 344 -16.78 16.36 -33.62
C HIS A 344 -16.14 15.25 -32.79
N GLU A 345 -14.92 14.87 -33.18
CA GLU A 345 -14.06 13.84 -32.62
C GLU A 345 -14.15 13.78 -31.08
N GLN A 346 -14.67 12.68 -30.54
CA GLN A 346 -14.70 12.45 -29.10
C GLN A 346 -13.25 12.22 -28.60
N GLU A 347 -12.79 13.06 -27.67
CA GLU A 347 -11.49 12.85 -27.02
C GLU A 347 -11.46 11.45 -26.36
N PRO A 348 -10.41 10.63 -26.56
CA PRO A 348 -10.35 9.24 -26.08
C PRO A 348 -10.61 9.05 -24.57
N LEU A 349 -10.34 10.10 -23.79
CA LEU A 349 -10.54 10.14 -22.36
C LEU A 349 -12.02 10.37 -21.97
N GLU A 350 -12.76 11.15 -22.77
CA GLU A 350 -14.21 11.37 -22.58
C GLU A 350 -15.01 10.09 -22.89
N LEU A 351 -14.58 9.29 -23.86
CA LEU A 351 -15.16 7.95 -24.12
C LEU A 351 -15.05 7.01 -22.92
N LEU A 352 -13.88 6.98 -22.28
CA LEU A 352 -13.64 6.16 -21.10
C LEU A 352 -14.46 6.67 -19.90
N TRP A 353 -14.54 8.00 -19.73
CA TRP A 353 -15.34 8.62 -18.67
C TRP A 353 -16.83 8.33 -18.80
N HIS A 354 -17.40 8.48 -19.99
CA HIS A 354 -18.81 8.14 -20.24
C HIS A 354 -19.11 6.68 -19.92
N SER A 355 -18.22 5.76 -20.33
CA SER A 355 -18.36 4.34 -20.05
C SER A 355 -18.37 4.06 -18.54
N LEU A 356 -17.49 4.70 -17.77
CA LEU A 356 -17.37 4.50 -16.33
C LEU A 356 -18.56 5.07 -15.53
N ASP A 357 -19.10 6.25 -15.91
CA ASP A 357 -20.31 6.83 -15.27
C ASP A 357 -21.55 5.97 -15.55
N GLU A 358 -21.70 5.45 -16.79
CA GLU A 358 -22.79 4.53 -17.14
C GLU A 358 -22.74 3.23 -16.31
N TRP A 359 -21.56 2.64 -16.14
CA TRP A 359 -21.38 1.42 -15.36
C TRP A 359 -21.79 1.60 -13.89
N LEU A 360 -21.50 2.75 -13.31
CA LEU A 360 -21.90 3.09 -11.94
C LEU A 360 -23.39 3.31 -11.77
N VAL A 361 -24.04 3.96 -12.74
CA VAL A 361 -25.50 4.12 -12.74
C VAL A 361 -26.18 2.75 -12.87
N LEU A 362 -25.66 1.86 -13.71
CA LEU A 362 -26.18 0.49 -13.85
C LEU A 362 -26.02 -0.31 -12.56
N ILE A 363 -24.86 -0.22 -11.88
CA ILE A 363 -24.65 -0.92 -10.61
C ILE A 363 -25.50 -0.31 -9.48
N ALA A 364 -25.61 1.02 -9.41
CA ALA A 364 -26.42 1.71 -8.41
C ALA A 364 -27.92 1.39 -8.55
N THR A 365 -28.42 1.30 -9.79
CA THR A 365 -29.82 0.91 -10.05
C THR A 365 -30.11 -0.53 -9.68
N GLU A 366 -29.15 -1.45 -9.86
CA GLU A 366 -29.27 -2.85 -9.44
C GLU A 366 -29.24 -3.00 -7.91
N LEU A 367 -28.34 -2.29 -7.22
CA LEU A 367 -28.28 -2.22 -5.75
C LEU A 367 -29.57 -1.66 -5.13
N MET A 368 -30.18 -0.66 -5.78
CA MET A 368 -31.44 -0.05 -5.31
C MET A 368 -32.68 -0.90 -5.59
N LYS A 369 -32.67 -1.73 -6.65
CA LYS A 369 -33.70 -2.77 -6.87
C LYS A 369 -33.67 -3.84 -5.77
N ASN A 370 -32.48 -4.25 -5.34
CA ASN A 370 -32.31 -5.19 -4.22
C ASN A 370 -32.83 -4.65 -2.87
N LYS A 371 -33.09 -3.34 -2.75
CA LYS A 371 -33.76 -2.72 -1.58
C LYS A 371 -35.29 -2.86 -1.65
N ARG A 372 -35.88 -3.12 -2.83
CA ARG A 372 -37.33 -3.24 -3.06
C ARG A 372 -37.82 -4.68 -3.20
N ASP A 373 -36.98 -5.60 -3.65
CA ASP A 373 -37.37 -6.96 -4.00
C ASP A 373 -36.80 -8.05 -3.06
N SER A 374 -36.76 -7.81 -1.75
CA SER A 374 -36.40 -8.84 -0.75
C SER A 374 -37.42 -9.99 -0.62
N ALA A 375 -38.45 -10.05 -1.48
CA ALA A 375 -39.55 -11.01 -1.38
C ALA A 375 -39.74 -11.97 -2.58
N ASN A 376 -38.95 -11.90 -3.68
CA ASN A 376 -39.33 -12.64 -4.90
C ASN A 376 -38.18 -13.09 -5.81
N ILE A 377 -37.09 -13.64 -5.28
CA ILE A 377 -36.01 -14.21 -6.12
C ILE A 377 -36.14 -15.74 -6.17
N THR A 378 -37.05 -16.22 -7.03
CA THR A 378 -36.96 -17.59 -7.57
C THR A 378 -37.51 -17.72 -8.99
N SER A 379 -38.07 -16.64 -9.59
CA SER A 379 -38.78 -16.76 -10.87
C SER A 379 -38.07 -16.16 -12.09
N ILE A 380 -36.92 -15.49 -11.95
CA ILE A 380 -36.24 -14.82 -13.08
C ILE A 380 -34.97 -15.55 -13.56
N LEU A 381 -34.47 -16.56 -12.83
CA LEU A 381 -33.24 -17.30 -13.21
C LEU A 381 -33.47 -18.57 -14.07
N LEU A 382 -34.69 -18.85 -14.54
CA LEU A 382 -34.99 -20.08 -15.32
C LEU A 382 -35.75 -19.89 -16.65
N LYS A 383 -35.75 -18.70 -17.26
CA LYS A 383 -36.30 -18.53 -18.62
C LYS A 383 -35.43 -17.68 -19.54
N GLN A 384 -34.39 -18.31 -20.09
CA GLN A 384 -33.95 -18.06 -21.47
C GLN A 384 -33.55 -19.40 -22.13
N LYS A 385 -34.54 -20.05 -22.75
CA LYS A 385 -34.30 -20.93 -23.91
C LYS A 385 -35.00 -20.24 -25.08
N GLY A 386 -34.22 -19.87 -26.09
CA GLY A 386 -34.62 -18.96 -27.17
C GLY A 386 -35.76 -19.50 -28.06
N PRO A 387 -36.39 -18.64 -28.88
CA PRO A 387 -37.34 -19.06 -29.88
C PRO A 387 -36.61 -19.30 -31.22
N ASP A 388 -36.54 -20.56 -31.66
CA ASP A 388 -36.19 -20.87 -33.06
C ASP A 388 -37.47 -21.05 -33.88
N HIS A 389 -37.39 -20.56 -35.13
CA HIS A 389 -38.42 -20.53 -36.15
C HIS A 389 -38.93 -21.91 -36.56
N GLN A 390 -40.23 -21.95 -36.91
CA GLN A 390 -40.95 -23.06 -37.50
C GLN A 390 -40.42 -23.39 -38.91
N ASP A 391 -40.28 -24.68 -39.22
CA ASP A 391 -40.76 -25.24 -40.49
C ASP A 391 -41.10 -26.73 -40.39
N ALA A 392 -42.12 -27.12 -41.15
CA ALA A 392 -42.87 -28.37 -41.04
C ALA A 392 -42.19 -29.58 -41.73
N THR A 393 -42.42 -30.80 -41.23
CA THR A 393 -43.04 -31.97 -41.92
C THR A 393 -42.70 -33.34 -41.29
N SER A 394 -43.75 -34.17 -41.13
CA SER A 394 -43.83 -35.66 -41.15
C SER A 394 -42.99 -36.58 -40.23
N ALA A 395 -43.72 -37.52 -39.60
CA ALA A 395 -43.35 -38.69 -38.77
C ALA A 395 -42.52 -39.80 -39.47
N PRO A 396 -42.26 -41.00 -38.87
CA PRO A 396 -41.74 -41.37 -37.54
C PRO A 396 -40.58 -42.43 -37.60
N SER A 397 -40.13 -42.90 -36.43
CA SER A 397 -39.43 -44.18 -36.12
C SER A 397 -37.90 -44.25 -36.21
N PHE A 398 -37.23 -44.64 -35.11
CA PHE A 398 -36.70 -46.01 -34.92
C PHE A 398 -36.12 -46.22 -33.51
N ALA A 399 -36.27 -47.44 -33.02
CA ALA A 399 -35.85 -47.96 -31.72
C ALA A 399 -34.39 -48.42 -31.69
N THR A 400 -33.82 -48.54 -30.48
CA THR A 400 -32.85 -49.55 -29.99
C THR A 400 -32.53 -49.18 -28.52
N ALA A 401 -32.96 -49.88 -27.47
CA ALA A 401 -32.79 -51.27 -27.02
C ALA A 401 -31.38 -51.59 -26.45
N GLY A 402 -31.36 -52.00 -25.16
CA GLY A 402 -30.23 -52.62 -24.44
C GLY A 402 -30.03 -52.00 -23.04
N ALA A 403 -30.72 -52.44 -21.97
CA ALA A 403 -30.41 -53.62 -21.12
C ALA A 403 -29.11 -53.42 -20.32
N GLU A 404 -28.95 -53.70 -19.02
CA GLU A 404 -29.73 -54.39 -17.98
C GLU A 404 -28.99 -54.16 -16.64
N GLY A 405 -29.68 -54.25 -15.50
CA GLY A 405 -29.02 -54.52 -14.21
C GLY A 405 -29.71 -53.99 -12.97
N ARG A 406 -30.61 -54.80 -12.42
CA ARG A 406 -31.34 -54.62 -11.15
C ARG A 406 -30.76 -55.53 -10.05
N LYS A 407 -30.98 -55.10 -8.79
CA LYS A 407 -31.20 -55.84 -7.51
C LYS A 407 -30.20 -55.43 -6.43
N GLU A 408 -30.60 -54.75 -5.35
CA GLU A 408 -31.55 -55.07 -4.25
C GLU A 408 -31.01 -56.04 -3.19
N LEU A 409 -31.43 -55.74 -1.94
CA LEU A 409 -31.43 -56.49 -0.68
C LEU A 409 -30.33 -56.10 0.33
N SER A 410 -30.54 -55.94 1.64
CA SER A 410 -31.70 -55.67 2.54
C SER A 410 -31.20 -55.87 3.99
N THR A 411 -31.66 -55.04 4.96
CA THR A 411 -32.05 -55.38 6.37
C THR A 411 -31.00 -56.00 7.32
N ASP A 412 -30.79 -55.63 8.60
CA ASP A 412 -31.65 -55.05 9.66
C ASP A 412 -30.83 -54.63 10.91
N ALA A 413 -31.48 -53.84 11.79
CA ALA A 413 -31.29 -53.61 13.26
C ALA A 413 -31.12 -52.12 13.63
N VAL A 414 -32.17 -51.31 13.70
CA VAL A 414 -33.10 -51.05 14.84
C VAL A 414 -32.43 -50.34 16.03
N GLU A 415 -32.69 -49.04 16.18
CA GLU A 415 -33.37 -48.47 17.36
C GLU A 415 -33.87 -47.03 17.08
N LEU A 416 -35.18 -46.84 17.27
CA LEU A 416 -35.87 -45.55 17.21
C LEU A 416 -35.56 -44.70 18.44
N LYS A 417 -35.25 -43.41 18.25
CA LYS A 417 -35.76 -42.30 19.06
C LYS A 417 -35.80 -41.02 18.23
N THR A 418 -36.97 -40.41 18.23
CA THR A 418 -37.38 -39.17 17.56
C THR A 418 -36.55 -37.96 17.98
N TYR A 419 -36.08 -37.16 17.00
CA TYR A 419 -35.71 -35.76 17.19
C TYR A 419 -36.36 -34.90 16.11
N ASP A 420 -36.90 -33.78 16.60
CA ASP A 420 -37.70 -32.78 15.93
C ASP A 420 -36.98 -32.02 14.80
N VAL A 421 -37.83 -31.45 13.95
CA VAL A 421 -37.60 -30.61 12.77
C VAL A 421 -36.46 -29.59 12.95
N ALA A 422 -35.42 -29.72 12.11
CA ALA A 422 -34.44 -28.67 11.83
C ALA A 422 -34.28 -28.53 10.31
N GLY A 423 -35.17 -27.74 9.69
CA GLY A 423 -34.97 -27.20 8.34
C GLY A 423 -34.12 -25.94 8.45
N LYS A 424 -32.84 -26.07 8.09
CA LYS A 424 -31.83 -25.02 8.18
C LYS A 424 -32.04 -23.88 7.20
N GLN A 425 -31.65 -22.69 7.67
CA GLN A 425 -31.36 -21.48 6.91
C GLN A 425 -30.35 -21.77 5.78
N GLU A 426 -30.81 -21.81 4.53
CA GLU A 426 -29.93 -21.79 3.34
C GLU A 426 -30.23 -20.60 2.41
N ALA A 427 -31.16 -19.70 2.75
CA ALA A 427 -31.53 -18.58 1.89
C ALA A 427 -30.74 -17.26 2.15
N CYS A 428 -29.87 -17.20 3.17
CA CYS A 428 -29.19 -15.95 3.59
C CYS A 428 -27.72 -15.82 3.13
N ALA A 429 -27.08 -16.91 2.69
CA ALA A 429 -25.67 -16.88 2.27
C ALA A 429 -25.49 -16.37 0.82
N ASP A 430 -26.35 -16.80 -0.11
CA ASP A 430 -26.21 -16.48 -1.55
C ASP A 430 -26.43 -15.00 -1.89
N CYS A 431 -27.28 -14.29 -1.13
CA CYS A 431 -27.49 -12.84 -1.32
C CYS A 431 -26.27 -12.00 -0.89
N GLN A 432 -25.48 -12.50 0.06
CA GLN A 432 -24.28 -11.82 0.57
C GLN A 432 -23.13 -11.91 -0.43
N ASP A 433 -23.01 -13.05 -1.14
CA ASP A 433 -22.02 -13.26 -2.20
C ASP A 433 -22.25 -12.37 -3.42
N VAL A 434 -23.49 -12.18 -3.87
CA VAL A 434 -23.78 -11.31 -5.03
C VAL A 434 -23.42 -9.85 -4.75
N ILE A 435 -23.67 -9.37 -3.52
CA ILE A 435 -23.31 -8.01 -3.11
C ILE A 435 -21.79 -7.85 -3.04
N SER A 436 -21.07 -8.83 -2.46
CA SER A 436 -19.60 -8.82 -2.40
C SER A 436 -18.95 -8.95 -3.79
N MET A 437 -19.54 -9.72 -4.71
CA MET A 437 -19.05 -9.82 -6.09
C MET A 437 -19.30 -8.53 -6.88
N THR A 438 -20.48 -7.93 -6.73
CA THR A 438 -20.81 -6.61 -7.33
C THR A 438 -19.91 -5.54 -6.76
N ALA A 439 -19.51 -5.69 -5.49
CA ALA A 439 -18.60 -4.81 -4.80
C ALA A 439 -17.19 -4.78 -5.35
N ASN A 440 -16.60 -5.95 -5.49
CA ASN A 440 -15.25 -6.07 -6.02
C ASN A 440 -15.19 -5.56 -7.48
N ARG A 441 -16.26 -5.76 -8.26
CA ARG A 441 -16.43 -5.19 -9.62
C ARG A 441 -16.53 -3.66 -9.62
N LEU A 442 -17.31 -3.09 -8.70
CA LEU A 442 -17.49 -1.66 -8.53
C LEU A 442 -16.19 -0.94 -8.11
N SER A 443 -15.46 -1.54 -7.17
CA SER A 443 -14.15 -1.05 -6.71
C SER A 443 -13.18 -0.91 -7.89
N ALA A 444 -13.04 -1.94 -8.72
CA ALA A 444 -12.12 -1.93 -9.85
C ALA A 444 -12.46 -0.81 -10.86
N VAL A 445 -13.75 -0.56 -11.07
CA VAL A 445 -14.26 0.54 -11.92
C VAL A 445 -13.92 1.91 -11.32
N ILE A 446 -14.12 2.09 -10.02
CA ILE A 446 -13.82 3.35 -9.32
C ILE A 446 -12.31 3.58 -9.27
N GLN A 447 -11.51 2.54 -9.05
CA GLN A 447 -10.06 2.60 -9.09
C GLN A 447 -9.57 2.98 -10.49
N ALA A 448 -10.10 2.36 -11.55
CA ALA A 448 -9.81 2.76 -12.93
C ALA A 448 -10.16 4.24 -13.17
N PHE A 449 -11.32 4.69 -12.69
CA PHE A 449 -11.74 6.09 -12.78
C PHE A 449 -10.79 7.04 -12.02
N TYR A 450 -10.39 6.69 -10.80
CA TYR A 450 -9.38 7.43 -10.04
C TYR A 450 -8.07 7.56 -10.81
N MET A 451 -7.55 6.45 -11.37
CA MET A 451 -6.32 6.46 -12.16
C MET A 451 -6.41 7.38 -13.38
N CYS A 452 -7.55 7.41 -14.07
CA CYS A 452 -7.80 8.30 -15.19
C CYS A 452 -7.92 9.76 -14.79
N CYS A 453 -8.57 10.06 -13.65
CA CYS A 453 -8.66 11.42 -13.15
C CYS A 453 -7.31 11.94 -12.62
N SER A 454 -6.54 11.07 -11.95
CA SER A 454 -5.21 11.38 -11.41
C SER A 454 -4.14 11.46 -12.50
N CYS A 455 -4.39 10.96 -13.71
CA CYS A 455 -3.42 11.08 -14.80
C CYS A 455 -3.19 12.55 -15.23
N GLN A 456 -4.17 13.43 -14.99
CA GLN A 456 -4.16 14.86 -15.30
C GLN A 456 -3.63 15.75 -14.16
N MET A 457 -3.42 15.20 -12.96
CA MET A 457 -3.06 15.95 -11.75
C MET A 457 -1.60 15.73 -11.35
N PRO A 458 -0.94 16.71 -10.71
CA PRO A 458 0.36 16.52 -10.05
C PRO A 458 0.30 15.42 -8.97
N GLN A 459 1.43 14.78 -8.67
CA GLN A 459 1.53 13.78 -7.60
C GLN A 459 1.01 14.35 -6.26
N GLY A 460 0.08 13.63 -5.62
CA GLY A 460 -0.51 14.00 -4.34
C GLY A 460 -1.76 14.92 -4.40
N MET A 461 -2.23 15.30 -5.60
CA MET A 461 -3.48 16.06 -5.74
C MET A 461 -4.60 15.19 -6.33
N THR A 462 -5.73 15.12 -5.63
CA THR A 462 -6.95 14.47 -6.14
C THR A 462 -7.65 15.38 -7.14
N SER A 463 -8.15 14.82 -8.25
CA SER A 463 -8.85 15.59 -9.28
C SER A 463 -10.18 16.15 -8.77
N PRO A 464 -10.50 17.44 -9.00
CA PRO A 464 -11.81 18.00 -8.65
C PRO A 464 -12.99 17.24 -9.27
N ARG A 465 -12.82 16.70 -10.48
CA ARG A 465 -13.82 15.85 -11.15
C ARG A 465 -14.03 14.53 -10.41
N PHE A 466 -12.98 13.96 -9.83
CA PHE A 466 -13.07 12.75 -9.02
C PHE A 466 -13.82 13.02 -7.71
N ILE A 467 -13.54 14.15 -7.06
CA ILE A 467 -14.24 14.58 -5.85
C ILE A 467 -15.73 14.79 -6.14
N GLU A 468 -16.07 15.47 -7.24
CA GLU A 468 -17.47 15.67 -7.67
C GLU A 468 -18.18 14.33 -7.91
N PHE A 469 -17.52 13.40 -8.58
CA PHE A 469 -18.02 12.05 -8.80
C PHE A 469 -18.27 11.26 -7.49
N VAL A 470 -17.30 11.26 -6.58
CA VAL A 470 -17.46 10.61 -5.27
C VAL A 470 -18.61 11.26 -4.48
N CYS A 471 -18.74 12.59 -4.56
CA CYS A 471 -19.83 13.33 -3.92
C CYS A 471 -21.20 13.04 -4.54
N LYS A 472 -21.28 12.86 -5.88
CA LYS A 472 -22.50 12.48 -6.60
C LYS A 472 -22.99 11.07 -6.22
N HIS A 473 -22.07 10.19 -5.83
CA HIS A 473 -22.35 8.78 -5.50
C HIS A 473 -22.15 8.42 -4.02
N ASP A 474 -22.15 9.42 -3.12
CA ASP A 474 -21.91 9.28 -1.68
C ASP A 474 -22.79 8.19 -1.03
N ASP A 475 -24.09 8.17 -1.31
CA ASP A 475 -25.02 7.19 -0.73
C ASP A 475 -24.71 5.74 -1.11
N VAL A 476 -24.22 5.52 -2.34
CA VAL A 476 -23.84 4.19 -2.83
C VAL A 476 -22.60 3.73 -2.08
N LEU A 477 -21.59 4.59 -1.94
CA LEU A 477 -20.36 4.31 -1.21
C LEU A 477 -20.61 4.08 0.28
N LYS A 478 -21.47 4.87 0.93
CA LYS A 478 -21.87 4.65 2.33
C LYS A 478 -22.56 3.31 2.53
N CYS A 479 -23.54 2.98 1.67
CA CYS A 479 -24.25 1.70 1.74
C CYS A 479 -23.29 0.51 1.58
N PHE A 480 -22.28 0.70 0.75
CA PHE A 480 -21.31 -0.30 0.41
C PHE A 480 -20.32 -0.62 1.53
N VAL A 481 -19.70 0.42 2.08
CA VAL A 481 -18.72 0.23 3.15
C VAL A 481 -19.38 -0.24 4.44
N ASN A 482 -20.61 0.21 4.74
CA ASN A 482 -21.37 -0.33 5.88
C ASN A 482 -21.64 -1.83 5.75
N ARG A 483 -21.63 -2.39 4.54
CA ARG A 483 -21.87 -3.82 4.28
C ARG A 483 -20.57 -4.64 4.23
N ASN A 484 -19.48 -4.05 3.77
CA ASN A 484 -18.15 -4.67 3.79
C ASN A 484 -17.10 -3.66 4.27
N PRO A 485 -16.81 -3.62 5.59
CA PRO A 485 -15.90 -2.64 6.18
C PRO A 485 -14.47 -2.69 5.57
N LYS A 486 -13.92 -3.90 5.36
CA LYS A 486 -12.55 -4.14 4.86
C LYS A 486 -12.26 -3.54 3.48
N ILE A 487 -13.31 -3.23 2.73
CA ILE A 487 -13.19 -2.71 1.37
C ILE A 487 -12.49 -1.35 1.31
N ILE A 488 -12.51 -0.55 2.40
CA ILE A 488 -11.80 0.74 2.40
C ILE A 488 -10.31 0.54 2.16
N PHE A 489 -9.68 -0.34 2.91
CA PHE A 489 -8.23 -0.53 2.87
C PHE A 489 -7.79 -1.26 1.60
N ASP A 490 -8.56 -2.26 1.17
CA ASP A 490 -8.22 -3.05 -0.02
C ASP A 490 -8.39 -2.27 -1.34
N HIS A 491 -9.35 -1.34 -1.37
CA HIS A 491 -9.90 -0.84 -2.63
C HIS A 491 -10.18 0.67 -2.67
N PHE A 492 -10.46 1.29 -1.53
CA PHE A 492 -10.78 2.72 -1.43
C PHE A 492 -9.73 3.52 -0.64
N HIS A 493 -8.45 3.11 -0.65
CA HIS A 493 -7.35 3.85 -0.01
C HIS A 493 -7.30 5.33 -0.42
N PHE A 494 -7.72 5.66 -1.65
CA PHE A 494 -7.84 7.05 -2.14
C PHE A 494 -8.78 7.93 -1.30
N LEU A 495 -9.77 7.36 -0.59
CA LEU A 495 -10.62 8.11 0.33
C LEU A 495 -9.83 8.63 1.52
N LEU A 496 -8.79 7.90 1.93
CA LEU A 496 -7.90 8.23 3.04
C LEU A 496 -6.76 9.17 2.61
N GLU A 497 -6.37 9.14 1.32
CA GLU A 497 -5.37 10.04 0.75
C GLU A 497 -5.87 11.50 0.62
N CYS A 498 -7.19 11.70 0.48
CA CYS A 498 -7.81 13.00 0.29
C CYS A 498 -8.47 13.51 1.58
N PRO A 499 -7.98 14.60 2.23
CA PRO A 499 -8.54 15.10 3.49
C PRO A 499 -10.03 15.44 3.44
N GLU A 500 -10.52 15.94 2.30
CA GLU A 500 -11.92 16.33 2.11
C GLU A 500 -12.85 15.10 2.08
N LEU A 501 -12.42 14.03 1.40
CA LEU A 501 -13.14 12.77 1.38
C LEU A 501 -13.02 12.05 2.73
N MET A 502 -11.83 12.03 3.32
CA MET A 502 -11.59 11.41 4.62
C MET A 502 -12.48 12.01 5.71
N SER A 503 -12.61 13.34 5.77
CA SER A 503 -13.52 14.03 6.70
C SER A 503 -14.97 13.60 6.50
N ARG A 504 -15.43 13.49 5.24
CA ARG A 504 -16.80 13.11 4.89
C ARG A 504 -17.13 11.66 5.22
N PHE A 505 -16.16 10.76 5.09
CA PHE A 505 -16.31 9.32 5.37
C PHE A 505 -15.75 8.92 6.75
N MET A 506 -15.37 9.88 7.62
CA MET A 506 -14.73 9.62 8.92
C MET A 506 -15.54 8.67 9.81
N HIS A 507 -16.87 8.84 9.85
CA HIS A 507 -17.77 7.96 10.59
C HIS A 507 -17.68 6.48 10.17
N ILE A 508 -17.50 6.23 8.88
CA ILE A 508 -17.35 4.88 8.32
C ILE A 508 -15.95 4.34 8.56
N ILE A 509 -14.93 5.20 8.46
CA ILE A 509 -13.54 4.85 8.71
C ILE A 509 -13.35 4.47 10.20
N LYS A 510 -13.95 5.22 11.12
CA LYS A 510 -13.91 4.91 12.56
C LYS A 510 -14.69 3.64 12.93
N ALA A 511 -15.69 3.26 12.14
CA ALA A 511 -16.40 1.99 12.32
C ALA A 511 -15.56 0.76 11.90
N GLN A 512 -14.36 0.95 11.36
CA GLN A 512 -13.45 -0.14 10.99
C GLN A 512 -12.74 -0.73 12.23
N PRO A 513 -12.37 -2.03 12.20
CA PRO A 513 -11.58 -2.65 13.25
C PRO A 513 -10.33 -1.83 13.59
N PHE A 514 -10.04 -1.68 14.88
CA PHE A 514 -8.90 -0.90 15.36
C PHE A 514 -7.58 -1.39 14.76
N LYS A 515 -7.37 -2.71 14.75
CA LYS A 515 -6.17 -3.34 14.19
C LYS A 515 -5.89 -2.96 12.73
N ASP A 516 -6.89 -3.03 11.86
CA ASP A 516 -6.73 -2.73 10.43
C ASP A 516 -6.38 -1.24 10.23
N ARG A 517 -6.99 -0.34 11.02
CA ARG A 517 -6.65 1.09 11.04
C ARG A 517 -5.23 1.35 11.53
N CYS A 518 -4.77 0.62 12.55
CA CYS A 518 -3.39 0.72 13.03
C CYS A 518 -2.37 0.31 11.97
N GLU A 519 -2.61 -0.81 11.27
CA GLU A 519 -1.74 -1.27 10.19
C GLU A 519 -1.65 -0.22 9.08
N TRP A 520 -2.80 0.28 8.61
CA TRP A 520 -2.85 1.34 7.61
C TRP A 520 -2.15 2.63 8.06
N PHE A 521 -2.36 3.06 9.32
CA PHE A 521 -1.70 4.22 9.91
C PHE A 521 -0.18 4.12 9.81
N TYR A 522 0.40 2.97 10.15
CA TYR A 522 1.84 2.79 10.09
C TYR A 522 2.39 2.65 8.67
N GLU A 523 1.65 2.05 7.73
CA GLU A 523 2.03 2.02 6.32
C GLU A 523 2.12 3.44 5.74
N HIS A 524 1.16 4.30 6.07
CA HIS A 524 1.05 5.65 5.52
C HIS A 524 1.88 6.69 6.29
N LEU A 525 2.32 6.37 7.51
CA LEU A 525 3.27 7.20 8.25
C LEU A 525 4.63 7.30 7.52
N HIS A 526 5.01 6.27 6.76
CA HIS A 526 6.29 6.20 6.03
C HIS A 526 6.20 6.42 4.51
N ALA A 527 4.99 6.61 3.93
CA ALA A 527 4.71 6.65 2.49
C ALA A 527 5.34 7.82 1.68
N GLY A 528 6.32 8.53 2.24
CA GLY A 528 7.13 9.55 1.57
C GLY A 528 8.64 9.30 1.62
N GLN A 529 9.09 8.16 2.16
CA GLN A 529 10.51 7.79 2.16
C GLN A 529 10.77 6.67 1.13
N PRO A 530 11.82 6.78 0.30
CA PRO A 530 12.16 5.70 -0.62
C PRO A 530 12.46 4.44 0.21
N ASP A 531 11.91 3.30 -0.20
CA ASP A 531 12.10 1.96 0.40
C ASP A 531 13.45 1.87 1.12
N SER A 532 13.41 2.14 2.43
CA SER A 532 14.51 1.78 3.30
C SER A 532 14.06 0.48 3.91
N ASP A 533 14.58 -0.63 3.38
CA ASP A 533 14.60 -1.92 4.06
C ASP A 533 14.87 -1.66 5.55
N MET A 534 13.84 -1.82 6.37
CA MET A 534 13.90 -1.66 7.81
C MET A 534 14.61 -2.89 8.43
N VAL A 535 15.81 -3.22 7.97
CA VAL A 535 16.65 -4.26 8.55
C VAL A 535 18.12 -3.93 8.26
N HIS A 536 18.87 -3.56 9.31
CA HIS A 536 20.34 -3.46 9.36
C HIS A 536 21.03 -2.38 8.50
N ARG A 537 20.91 -1.11 8.89
CA ARG A 537 22.01 -0.14 8.66
C ARG A 537 22.95 -0.15 9.88
N PRO A 538 24.28 -0.34 9.72
CA PRO A 538 25.20 -0.20 10.84
C PRO A 538 25.16 1.24 11.37
N VAL A 539 25.06 1.38 12.69
CA VAL A 539 24.97 2.67 13.39
C VAL A 539 26.30 3.41 13.22
N ASN A 540 26.28 4.59 12.58
CA ASN A 540 27.44 5.47 12.52
C ASN A 540 27.55 6.29 13.83
N GLU A 541 28.76 6.65 14.24
CA GLU A 541 29.01 7.41 15.48
C GLU A 541 28.25 8.75 15.57
N ASN A 542 27.88 9.32 14.41
CA ASN A 542 27.14 10.58 14.31
C ASN A 542 25.62 10.45 14.53
N ASP A 543 25.08 9.23 14.66
CA ASP A 543 23.66 8.94 14.84
C ASP A 543 23.31 8.48 16.28
N ILE A 544 24.28 8.56 17.21
CA ILE A 544 24.13 8.15 18.61
C ILE A 544 23.68 9.36 19.45
N LEU A 545 22.52 9.25 20.10
CA LEU A 545 22.11 10.14 21.17
C LEU A 545 22.86 9.75 22.45
N LEU A 546 23.85 10.56 22.83
CA LEU A 546 24.55 10.42 24.11
C LEU A 546 23.70 11.06 25.22
N VAL A 547 23.30 10.24 26.19
CA VAL A 547 22.45 10.66 27.32
C VAL A 547 23.20 10.46 28.63
N HIS A 548 23.26 11.48 29.48
CA HIS A 548 23.93 11.41 30.77
C HIS A 548 22.98 10.85 31.85
N ARG A 549 23.41 9.79 32.55
CA ARG A 549 22.69 9.23 33.71
C ARG A 549 23.29 9.81 34.99
N GLY A 550 22.54 10.64 35.70
CA GLY A 550 22.88 11.02 37.08
C GLY A 550 22.52 9.89 38.03
N ILE A 551 23.51 9.36 38.78
CA ILE A 551 23.24 8.44 39.89
C ILE A 551 22.68 9.26 41.05
N VAL A 552 21.42 9.03 41.42
CA VAL A 552 20.88 9.50 42.70
C VAL A 552 21.47 8.61 43.78
N LEU A 553 22.57 9.04 44.40
CA LEU A 553 23.01 8.46 45.66
C LEU A 553 22.02 8.88 46.75
N SER A 554 21.47 7.88 47.44
CA SER A 554 20.60 8.02 48.61
C SER A 554 21.12 9.09 49.59
N VAL A 555 20.20 9.90 50.10
CA VAL A 555 20.42 11.05 51.00
C VAL A 555 21.30 10.71 52.23
N GLU A 556 21.37 9.45 52.65
CA GLU A 556 22.19 8.99 53.78
C GLU A 556 23.72 9.09 53.55
N LEU A 557 24.20 9.03 52.30
CA LEU A 557 25.64 9.18 51.99
C LEU A 557 26.08 10.64 51.91
N VAL A 558 25.16 11.58 51.67
CA VAL A 558 25.43 13.02 51.60
C VAL A 558 25.75 13.60 52.98
N CYS A 559 25.16 13.04 54.04
CA CYS A 559 25.48 13.44 55.42
C CYS A 559 26.86 12.92 55.88
N LEU A 560 27.28 11.73 55.43
CA LEU A 560 28.56 11.13 55.81
C LEU A 560 29.76 11.81 55.13
N TRP A 561 29.59 12.34 53.91
CA TRP A 561 30.69 13.02 53.21
C TRP A 561 30.93 14.47 53.69
N LYS A 562 29.95 15.09 54.35
CA LYS A 562 30.04 16.46 54.89
C LYS A 562 30.99 16.57 56.10
N ILE A 563 31.47 15.45 56.64
CA ILE A 563 32.40 15.38 57.78
C ILE A 563 33.88 15.33 57.32
N MET A 564 34.16 15.16 56.02
CA MET A 564 35.53 15.01 55.51
C MET A 564 35.84 15.91 54.32
N ASN A 565 35.99 17.22 54.55
CA ASN A 565 37.06 18.06 53.97
C ASN A 565 36.74 19.54 54.15
N GLU A 566 37.45 20.16 55.09
CA GLU A 566 37.68 21.60 55.12
C GLU A 566 38.72 21.94 54.03
N ASN A 567 38.27 22.38 52.85
CA ASN A 567 39.01 23.31 52.00
C ASN A 567 38.04 24.00 51.05
N GLU A 568 37.97 25.31 51.20
CA GLU A 568 36.93 26.19 50.67
C GLU A 568 37.00 26.45 49.15
N LYS A 569 35.80 26.67 48.59
CA LYS A 569 35.45 27.46 47.39
C LYS A 569 35.68 26.81 46.01
N LEU A 570 34.77 25.91 45.62
CA LEU A 570 34.02 25.87 44.33
C LEU A 570 33.17 24.59 44.13
N ILE A 571 32.74 23.93 45.22
CA ILE A 571 32.06 22.62 45.19
C ILE A 571 30.56 22.73 45.55
N GLY A 572 29.96 23.88 45.26
CA GLY A 572 28.51 24.04 45.26
C GLY A 572 28.05 24.29 43.83
N ILE A 573 27.16 23.43 43.30
CA ILE A 573 26.25 23.62 42.13
C ILE A 573 26.35 22.59 40.96
N LEU A 574 27.38 21.72 40.83
CA LEU A 574 27.60 20.98 39.56
C LEU A 574 27.31 19.46 39.49
N TYR A 575 26.35 18.90 40.23
CA TYR A 575 26.07 17.44 40.14
C TYR A 575 24.57 17.04 40.09
N LEU A 576 23.76 17.61 39.20
CA LEU A 576 22.39 17.13 38.93
C LEU A 576 21.93 17.46 37.49
N ASP A 577 22.45 16.76 36.48
CA ASP A 577 21.84 16.70 35.15
C ASP A 577 20.99 15.43 35.03
N SER A 578 19.66 15.59 35.19
CA SER A 578 18.66 14.54 35.00
C SER A 578 18.59 14.09 33.52
N ILE A 579 18.36 12.79 33.28
CA ILE A 579 18.14 12.21 31.94
C ILE A 579 17.12 13.02 31.12
N PHE A 580 16.07 13.53 31.78
CA PHE A 580 15.03 14.35 31.17
C PHE A 580 15.57 15.64 30.53
N ARG A 581 16.36 16.44 31.27
CA ARG A 581 16.96 17.68 30.77
C ARG A 581 17.98 17.44 29.66
N SER A 582 18.85 16.45 29.84
CA SER A 582 19.84 16.06 28.82
C SER A 582 19.15 15.62 27.52
N SER A 583 18.12 14.78 27.62
CA SER A 583 17.33 14.33 26.47
C SER A 583 16.58 15.49 25.80
N CYS A 584 16.02 16.42 26.60
CA CYS A 584 15.34 17.61 26.10
C CYS A 584 16.25 18.48 25.24
N GLU A 585 17.49 18.72 25.69
CA GLU A 585 18.46 19.54 24.96
C GLU A 585 18.88 18.87 23.63
N VAL A 586 19.15 17.56 23.66
CA VAL A 586 19.61 16.82 22.49
C VAL A 586 18.49 16.68 21.44
N VAL A 587 17.28 16.27 21.86
CA VAL A 587 16.14 16.07 20.95
C VAL A 587 15.66 17.39 20.35
N SER A 588 15.68 18.48 21.13
CA SER A 588 15.28 19.81 20.64
C SER A 588 16.24 20.37 19.60
N LYS A 589 17.53 19.99 19.65
CA LYS A 589 18.56 20.43 18.68
C LYS A 589 18.71 19.49 17.47
N ALA A 590 18.17 18.27 17.55
CA ALA A 590 18.31 17.26 16.52
C ALA A 590 17.42 17.52 15.29
N ASN A 591 17.84 17.01 14.13
CA ASN A 591 17.04 17.09 12.89
C ASN A 591 15.89 16.07 12.93
N CYS A 592 14.65 16.55 12.87
CA CYS A 592 13.44 15.73 12.88
C CYS A 592 13.44 14.62 11.81
N ALA A 593 13.98 14.88 10.61
CA ALA A 593 14.03 13.88 9.54
C ALA A 593 14.95 12.69 9.89
N LYS A 594 16.05 12.94 10.63
CA LYS A 594 16.95 11.88 11.11
C LYS A 594 16.32 11.08 12.23
N LEU A 595 15.67 11.76 13.19
CA LEU A 595 14.96 11.11 14.29
C LEU A 595 13.84 10.17 13.80
N LYS A 596 13.21 10.48 12.65
CA LYS A 596 12.21 9.60 12.01
C LYS A 596 12.78 8.30 11.43
N GLN A 597 14.04 8.32 10.99
CA GLN A 597 14.68 7.16 10.32
C GLN A 597 15.17 6.10 11.31
N GLY A 598 15.64 6.52 12.49
CA GLY A 598 16.14 5.59 13.50
C GLY A 598 16.77 6.32 14.67
N ILE A 599 16.74 5.69 15.84
CA ILE A 599 17.32 6.21 17.08
C ILE A 599 18.27 5.17 17.65
N ALA A 600 19.48 5.61 18.01
CA ALA A 600 20.39 4.85 18.84
C ALA A 600 20.67 5.65 20.10
N VAL A 601 20.41 5.06 21.27
CA VAL A 601 20.68 5.68 22.58
C VAL A 601 21.91 5.02 23.19
N ARG A 602 22.79 5.82 23.81
CA ARG A 602 23.89 5.35 24.65
C ARG A 602 23.90 6.13 25.96
N PHE A 603 23.82 5.43 27.08
CA PHE A 603 24.02 6.02 28.39
C PHE A 603 25.51 6.28 28.64
N HIS A 604 25.82 7.45 29.19
CA HIS A 604 27.19 7.84 29.44
C HIS A 604 27.87 6.91 30.47
N GLY A 605 28.96 6.25 30.06
CA GLY A 605 29.74 5.36 30.92
C GLY A 605 29.34 3.88 30.89
N GLU A 606 28.32 3.50 30.12
CA GLU A 606 27.85 2.11 29.99
C GLU A 606 28.25 1.50 28.63
N GLU A 607 28.77 0.26 28.64
CA GLU A 607 29.05 -0.52 27.43
C GLU A 607 27.79 -1.30 27.00
N GLY A 608 26.94 -0.66 26.21
CA GLY A 608 25.75 -1.30 25.64
C GLY A 608 25.11 -0.45 24.55
N MET A 609 24.77 -1.07 23.42
CA MET A 609 24.04 -0.43 22.32
C MET A 609 23.05 -1.43 21.74
N GLY A 610 21.79 -1.01 21.55
CA GLY A 610 20.76 -1.88 20.97
C GLY A 610 19.34 -1.39 21.24
N GLN A 611 18.36 -2.09 20.66
CA GLN A 611 16.93 -1.76 20.78
C GLN A 611 16.42 -1.81 22.24
N GLY A 612 17.00 -2.65 23.09
CA GLY A 612 16.66 -2.70 24.51
C GLY A 612 16.95 -1.39 25.25
N VAL A 613 18.06 -0.73 24.92
CA VAL A 613 18.45 0.57 25.52
C VAL A 613 17.52 1.69 25.07
N VAL A 614 17.04 1.63 23.82
CA VAL A 614 16.06 2.60 23.30
C VAL A 614 14.73 2.45 24.02
N ARG A 615 14.28 1.21 24.27
CA ARG A 615 13.06 0.94 25.05
C ARG A 615 13.19 1.44 26.49
N GLU A 616 14.30 1.12 27.15
CA GLU A 616 14.60 1.61 28.51
C GLU A 616 14.61 3.15 28.56
N TRP A 617 15.15 3.81 27.54
CA TRP A 617 15.14 5.27 27.47
C TRP A 617 13.72 5.85 27.37
N PHE A 618 12.83 5.26 26.55
CA PHE A 618 11.43 5.66 26.50
C PHE A 618 10.69 5.39 27.82
N ASP A 619 10.98 4.27 28.49
CA ASP A 619 10.39 3.93 29.79
C ASP A 619 10.79 4.95 30.88
N ILE A 620 12.08 5.29 30.96
CA ILE A 620 12.59 6.30 31.91
C ILE A 620 11.95 7.65 31.60
N LEU A 621 11.98 8.10 30.34
CA LEU A 621 11.39 9.38 29.96
C LEU A 621 9.89 9.42 30.24
N SER A 622 9.18 8.30 30.08
CA SER A 622 7.77 8.20 30.41
C SER A 622 7.51 8.53 31.88
N SER A 623 8.35 8.00 32.78
CA SER A 623 8.27 8.31 34.22
C SER A 623 8.68 9.74 34.57
N GLU A 624 9.67 10.30 33.86
CA GLU A 624 10.16 11.67 34.12
C GLU A 624 9.20 12.75 33.61
N ILE A 625 8.47 12.51 32.49
CA ILE A 625 7.48 13.46 31.96
C ILE A 625 6.39 13.77 33.00
N VAL A 626 5.97 12.76 33.76
CA VAL A 626 4.93 12.88 34.80
C VAL A 626 5.49 13.08 36.21
N ASN A 627 6.81 13.29 36.34
CA ASN A 627 7.44 13.51 37.62
C ASN A 627 6.94 14.84 38.23
N PRO A 628 6.36 14.82 39.45
CA PRO A 628 5.83 16.01 40.12
C PRO A 628 6.86 17.15 40.25
N ASP A 629 8.15 16.84 40.32
CA ASP A 629 9.23 17.82 40.49
C ASP A 629 9.34 18.81 39.32
N TYR A 630 8.92 18.42 38.10
CA TYR A 630 8.91 19.32 36.94
C TYR A 630 7.63 20.16 36.84
N ALA A 631 6.61 19.86 37.65
CA ALA A 631 5.32 20.52 37.69
C ALA A 631 4.57 20.57 36.33
N LEU A 632 4.89 19.67 35.39
CA LEU A 632 4.27 19.64 34.05
C LEU A 632 2.89 18.99 34.09
N PHE A 633 2.80 17.77 34.61
CA PHE A 633 1.55 17.04 34.73
C PHE A 633 1.21 16.83 36.21
N THR A 634 -0.08 16.79 36.51
CA THR A 634 -0.62 16.42 37.82
C THR A 634 -1.44 15.15 37.70
N GLN A 635 -1.43 14.34 38.75
CA GLN A 635 -2.28 13.16 38.85
C GLN A 635 -3.74 13.59 38.99
N SER A 636 -4.63 12.92 38.29
CA SER A 636 -6.06 13.20 38.31
C SER A 636 -6.72 12.62 39.58
N ALA A 637 -8.01 12.92 39.77
CA ALA A 637 -8.77 12.42 40.91
C ALA A 637 -9.00 10.91 40.89
N ASP A 638 -8.73 10.20 39.80
CA ASP A 638 -8.83 8.73 39.74
C ASP A 638 -7.56 8.01 40.27
N GLY A 639 -6.47 8.75 40.51
CA GLY A 639 -5.23 8.21 41.04
C GLY A 639 -4.40 7.39 40.04
N THR A 640 -4.77 7.31 38.77
CA THR A 640 -4.04 6.51 37.76
C THR A 640 -3.69 7.28 36.50
N THR A 641 -4.46 8.31 36.17
CA THR A 641 -4.28 9.12 34.97
C THR A 641 -3.65 10.48 35.28
N PHE A 642 -3.04 11.09 34.26
CA PHE A 642 -2.35 12.36 34.36
C PHE A 642 -2.96 13.42 33.45
N GLN A 643 -2.87 14.68 33.87
CA GLN A 643 -3.35 15.83 33.10
C GLN A 643 -2.38 17.00 33.19
N PRO A 644 -2.39 17.93 32.22
CA PRO A 644 -1.55 19.11 32.27
C PRO A 644 -1.84 19.94 33.52
N ASN A 645 -0.77 20.35 34.20
CA ASN A 645 -0.87 21.22 35.36
C ASN A 645 -1.20 22.67 34.91
N SER A 646 -2.33 23.20 35.37
CA SER A 646 -2.71 24.60 35.18
C SER A 646 -1.65 25.56 35.73
N ASN A 647 -0.97 25.13 36.81
CA ASN A 647 0.06 25.89 37.50
C ASN A 647 1.49 25.55 37.01
N SER A 648 1.64 24.95 35.83
CA SER A 648 2.96 24.60 35.28
C SER A 648 3.89 25.80 35.06
N SER A 649 3.35 27.02 35.00
CA SER A 649 4.11 28.27 34.88
C SER A 649 5.07 28.55 36.03
N VAL A 650 4.99 27.82 37.16
CA VAL A 650 6.04 27.81 38.21
C VAL A 650 7.41 27.51 37.60
N ASN A 651 7.45 26.65 36.59
CA ASN A 651 8.64 26.37 35.82
C ASN A 651 8.68 27.32 34.59
N PRO A 652 9.64 28.25 34.50
CA PRO A 652 9.72 29.21 33.39
C PRO A 652 9.84 28.53 32.01
N ASP A 653 10.43 27.33 31.95
CA ASP A 653 10.63 26.56 30.73
C ASP A 653 9.50 25.55 30.44
N HIS A 654 8.39 25.60 31.19
CA HIS A 654 7.32 24.60 31.09
C HIS A 654 6.82 24.35 29.66
N LEU A 655 6.66 25.40 28.84
CA LEU A 655 6.21 25.26 27.45
C LEU A 655 7.22 24.48 26.58
N ASN A 656 8.52 24.69 26.79
CA ASN A 656 9.55 23.93 26.09
C ASN A 656 9.51 22.46 26.50
N TYR A 657 9.29 22.18 27.78
CA TYR A 657 9.14 20.81 28.26
C TYR A 657 7.84 20.15 27.80
N PHE A 658 6.72 20.87 27.69
CA PHE A 658 5.49 20.33 27.08
C PHE A 658 5.71 19.99 25.60
N ARG A 659 6.42 20.85 24.86
CA ARG A 659 6.80 20.57 23.47
C ARG A 659 7.70 19.34 23.39
N PHE A 660 8.66 19.20 24.30
CA PHE A 660 9.52 18.01 24.38
C PHE A 660 8.73 16.75 24.74
N ALA A 661 7.80 16.80 25.70
CA ALA A 661 6.91 15.69 26.00
C ALA A 661 6.10 15.26 24.76
N GLY A 662 5.54 16.23 24.02
CA GLY A 662 4.87 15.96 22.75
C GLY A 662 5.79 15.32 21.70
N GLN A 663 7.04 15.78 21.60
CA GLN A 663 8.06 15.17 20.73
C GLN A 663 8.31 13.71 21.09
N ILE A 664 8.52 13.40 22.37
CA ILE A 664 8.81 12.05 22.83
C ILE A 664 7.62 11.11 22.54
N LEU A 665 6.39 11.55 22.80
CA LEU A 665 5.22 10.73 22.52
C LEU A 665 4.99 10.52 21.02
N GLY A 666 5.16 11.55 20.20
CA GLY A 666 5.07 11.42 18.74
C GLY A 666 6.19 10.53 18.17
N LEU A 667 7.38 10.60 18.76
CA LEU A 667 8.54 9.78 18.39
C LEU A 667 8.36 8.32 18.81
N ALA A 668 7.84 8.06 20.00
CA ALA A 668 7.48 6.72 20.47
C ALA A 668 6.48 6.07 19.52
N LEU A 669 5.43 6.81 19.14
CA LEU A 669 4.44 6.34 18.16
C LEU A 669 5.09 6.02 16.81
N ASN A 670 5.95 6.90 16.28
CA ASN A 670 6.64 6.69 15.02
C ASN A 670 7.54 5.45 15.00
N HIS A 671 8.15 5.09 16.13
CA HIS A 671 9.03 3.91 16.27
C HIS A 671 8.33 2.68 16.84
N ARG A 672 7.00 2.69 16.92
CA ARG A 672 6.18 1.62 17.53
C ARG A 672 6.65 1.24 18.94
N GLN A 673 7.11 2.22 19.70
CA GLN A 673 7.45 2.06 21.11
C GLN A 673 6.23 2.43 21.96
N LEU A 674 5.98 1.62 22.98
CA LEU A 674 4.92 1.87 23.94
C LEU A 674 5.43 2.82 25.01
N VAL A 675 4.58 3.73 25.46
CA VAL A 675 4.85 4.62 26.60
C VAL A 675 4.02 4.20 27.79
N ASN A 676 4.62 4.15 28.97
CA ASN A 676 3.93 3.80 30.20
C ASN A 676 3.35 5.04 30.88
N ILE A 677 2.54 5.81 30.14
CA ILE A 677 1.86 7.01 30.64
C ILE A 677 0.40 6.96 30.22
N TYR A 678 -0.50 7.18 31.18
CA TYR A 678 -1.93 7.21 30.93
C TYR A 678 -2.45 8.61 31.21
N PHE A 679 -3.02 9.28 30.21
CA PHE A 679 -3.61 10.60 30.37
C PHE A 679 -5.12 10.53 30.62
N THR A 680 -5.69 11.65 31.08
CA THR A 680 -7.14 11.80 31.18
C THR A 680 -7.79 11.81 29.79
N ARG A 681 -9.05 11.36 29.70
CA ARG A 681 -9.83 11.33 28.45
C ARG A 681 -9.91 12.69 27.77
N SER A 682 -10.08 13.75 28.55
CA SER A 682 -10.04 15.12 28.04
C SER A 682 -8.74 15.46 27.33
N PHE A 683 -7.60 14.96 27.81
CA PHE A 683 -6.32 15.23 27.17
C PHE A 683 -6.17 14.50 25.84
N TYR A 684 -6.62 13.25 25.73
CA TYR A 684 -6.69 12.55 24.44
C TYR A 684 -7.63 13.25 23.46
N LYS A 685 -8.78 13.74 23.92
CA LYS A 685 -9.70 14.56 23.10
C LYS A 685 -9.00 15.82 22.58
N HIS A 686 -8.20 16.50 23.40
CA HIS A 686 -7.39 17.65 22.97
C HIS A 686 -6.37 17.27 21.87
N ILE A 687 -5.73 16.10 21.97
CA ILE A 687 -4.81 15.60 20.93
C ILE A 687 -5.52 15.35 19.60
N LEU A 688 -6.75 14.85 19.66
CA LEU A 688 -7.58 14.57 18.49
C LEU A 688 -8.30 15.81 17.92
N GLY A 689 -8.33 16.91 18.68
CA GLY A 689 -9.11 18.11 18.35
C GLY A 689 -10.62 17.94 18.57
N ILE A 690 -11.02 17.02 19.46
CA ILE A 690 -12.42 16.76 19.84
C ILE A 690 -12.79 17.69 21.01
N PRO A 691 -13.98 18.33 21.00
CA PRO A 691 -14.43 19.16 22.12
C PRO A 691 -14.69 18.33 23.38
N VAL A 692 -14.30 18.86 24.54
CA VAL A 692 -14.51 18.26 25.86
C VAL A 692 -15.94 18.49 26.37
N ASN A 693 -16.44 17.55 27.18
CA ASN A 693 -17.78 17.56 27.77
C ASN A 693 -17.73 17.69 29.31
N TYR A 694 -18.83 18.09 29.96
CA TYR A 694 -18.92 18.22 31.42
C TYR A 694 -18.59 16.91 32.16
N GLN A 695 -18.86 15.77 31.54
CA GLN A 695 -18.52 14.45 32.11
C GLN A 695 -17.01 14.26 32.24
N ASP A 696 -16.20 14.89 31.38
CA ASP A 696 -14.74 14.79 31.44
C ASP A 696 -14.18 15.51 32.69
N VAL A 697 -14.92 16.47 33.25
CA VAL A 697 -14.55 17.19 34.48
C VAL A 697 -14.47 16.23 35.67
N ALA A 698 -15.19 15.11 35.63
CA ALA A 698 -15.17 14.12 36.71
C ALA A 698 -13.77 13.50 36.92
N SER A 699 -12.90 13.54 35.91
CA SER A 699 -11.50 13.10 36.06
C SER A 699 -10.67 14.06 36.92
N ILE A 700 -11.04 15.35 36.98
CA ILE A 700 -10.36 16.38 37.77
C ILE A 700 -11.01 16.54 39.13
N ASP A 701 -12.33 16.72 39.11
CA ASP A 701 -13.15 17.03 40.27
C ASP A 701 -14.51 16.31 40.13
N PRO A 702 -14.60 15.08 40.69
CA PRO A 702 -15.82 14.29 40.66
C PRO A 702 -17.01 14.96 41.36
N GLU A 703 -16.76 15.75 42.40
CA GLU A 703 -17.82 16.45 43.14
C GLU A 703 -18.37 17.62 42.33
N TYR A 704 -17.48 18.39 41.70
CA TYR A 704 -17.87 19.48 40.83
C TYR A 704 -18.63 18.99 39.59
N ALA A 705 -18.21 17.88 38.99
CA ALA A 705 -18.94 17.25 37.88
C ALA A 705 -20.37 16.84 38.27
N LYS A 706 -20.57 16.30 39.48
CA LYS A 706 -21.91 16.00 40.01
C LYS A 706 -22.74 17.27 40.19
N ASN A 707 -22.14 18.37 40.63
CA ASN A 707 -22.84 19.65 40.77
C ASN A 707 -23.28 20.20 39.40
N LEU A 708 -22.41 20.11 38.38
CA LEU A 708 -22.75 20.49 37.00
C LEU A 708 -23.89 19.61 36.44
N GLN A 709 -23.82 18.31 36.66
CA GLN A 709 -24.88 17.39 36.28
C GLN A 709 -26.20 17.72 36.98
N TRP A 710 -26.14 18.02 38.28
CA TRP A 710 -27.31 18.41 39.06
C TRP A 710 -27.96 19.69 38.52
N ILE A 711 -27.18 20.69 38.12
CA ILE A 711 -27.68 21.91 37.47
C ILE A 711 -28.41 21.57 36.16
N LEU A 712 -27.88 20.64 35.36
CA LEU A 712 -28.53 20.21 34.11
C LEU A 712 -29.85 19.48 34.37
N ASP A 713 -29.87 18.59 35.37
CA ASP A 713 -31.01 17.69 35.62
C ASP A 713 -32.15 18.37 36.39
N ASN A 714 -31.89 19.43 37.17
CA ASN A 714 -32.88 20.06 38.05
C ASN A 714 -33.32 21.46 37.57
N ASP A 715 -34.48 21.92 38.02
CA ASP A 715 -34.94 23.30 37.81
C ASP A 715 -34.24 24.23 38.80
N ILE A 716 -33.57 25.26 38.28
CA ILE A 716 -32.79 26.19 39.09
C ILE A 716 -33.55 27.47 39.50
N SER A 717 -34.79 27.62 39.04
CA SER A 717 -35.57 28.86 39.19
C SER A 717 -35.93 29.20 40.65
N ASP A 718 -36.16 28.20 41.50
CA ASP A 718 -36.66 28.36 42.87
C ASP A 718 -35.59 28.20 43.97
N LEU A 719 -34.32 28.03 43.59
CA LEU A 719 -33.24 27.68 44.54
C LEU A 719 -32.59 28.89 45.22
N GLY A 720 -32.87 30.11 44.77
CA GLY A 720 -32.22 31.33 45.28
C GLY A 720 -30.70 31.36 45.08
N LEU A 721 -30.17 30.54 44.17
CA LEU A 721 -28.77 30.53 43.79
C LEU A 721 -28.50 31.71 42.87
N GLU A 722 -27.86 32.77 43.37
CA GLU A 722 -27.40 33.93 42.59
C GLU A 722 -26.17 33.57 41.71
N LEU A 723 -26.27 32.49 40.92
CA LEU A 723 -25.21 32.06 40.02
C LEU A 723 -25.08 33.07 38.88
N THR A 724 -23.87 33.56 38.66
CA THR A 724 -23.50 34.42 37.54
C THR A 724 -22.61 33.68 36.55
N PHE A 725 -22.43 34.21 35.34
CA PHE A 725 -21.46 33.70 34.36
C PHE A 725 -20.01 34.10 34.72
N SER A 726 -19.65 33.99 35.99
CA SER A 726 -18.29 34.13 36.53
C SER A 726 -17.97 32.96 37.45
N VAL A 727 -16.70 32.58 37.51
CA VAL A 727 -16.21 31.46 38.33
C VAL A 727 -14.99 31.91 39.10
N GLU A 728 -14.93 31.58 40.38
CA GLU A 728 -13.73 31.77 41.20
C GLU A 728 -12.71 30.66 40.91
N THR A 729 -11.50 31.06 40.57
CA THR A 729 -10.37 30.15 40.31
C THR A 729 -9.22 30.47 41.25
N ASP A 730 -8.67 29.43 41.88
CA ASP A 730 -7.46 29.54 42.68
C ASP A 730 -6.22 29.58 41.76
N VAL A 731 -5.51 30.69 41.81
CA VAL A 731 -4.22 30.91 41.13
C VAL A 731 -3.16 31.12 42.20
N PHE A 732 -2.44 30.03 42.57
CA PHE A 732 -1.37 30.04 43.58
C PHE A 732 -1.79 30.54 44.98
N GLY A 733 -2.99 30.18 45.43
CA GLY A 733 -3.55 30.57 46.72
C GLY A 733 -4.27 31.93 46.71
N ALA A 734 -4.37 32.59 45.55
CA ALA A 734 -5.17 33.78 45.34
C ALA A 734 -6.44 33.43 44.56
N MET A 735 -7.61 33.71 45.16
CA MET A 735 -8.91 33.53 44.50
C MET A 735 -9.15 34.69 43.54
N GLU A 736 -9.22 34.40 42.25
CA GLU A 736 -9.55 35.37 41.20
C GLU A 736 -10.92 35.03 40.59
N GLU A 737 -11.75 36.05 40.39
CA GLU A 737 -13.04 35.91 39.70
C GLU A 737 -12.84 36.04 38.18
N VAL A 738 -13.11 34.96 37.44
CA VAL A 738 -12.92 34.91 35.99
C VAL A 738 -14.28 34.92 35.30
N PRO A 739 -14.61 35.94 34.47
CA PRO A 739 -15.84 35.96 33.70
C PRO A 739 -15.77 34.94 32.54
N LEU A 740 -16.80 34.10 32.41
CA LEU A 740 -16.90 33.09 31.35
C LEU A 740 -17.15 33.69 29.97
N LYS A 741 -17.89 34.81 29.94
CA LYS A 741 -18.22 35.60 28.75
C LYS A 741 -18.17 37.11 29.06
N PRO A 742 -18.14 37.99 28.04
CA PRO A 742 -18.08 39.43 28.27
C PRO A 742 -19.24 39.92 29.15
N GLY A 743 -18.92 40.57 30.28
CA GLY A 743 -19.92 41.00 31.27
C GLY A 743 -20.49 39.86 32.13
N GLY A 744 -19.83 38.69 32.18
CA GLY A 744 -20.35 37.49 32.84
C GLY A 744 -20.76 37.67 34.31
N ALA A 745 -20.06 38.54 35.06
CA ALA A 745 -20.38 38.84 36.45
C ALA A 745 -21.75 39.52 36.64
N SER A 746 -22.34 40.12 35.59
CA SER A 746 -23.67 40.74 35.65
C SER A 746 -24.77 39.90 34.98
N ILE A 747 -24.45 38.71 34.48
CA ILE A 747 -25.40 37.84 33.78
C ILE A 747 -25.75 36.67 34.70
N LEU A 748 -27.02 36.60 35.10
CA LEU A 748 -27.55 35.51 35.92
C LEU A 748 -27.75 34.23 35.11
N VAL A 749 -27.49 33.08 35.74
CA VAL A 749 -27.79 31.75 35.20
C VAL A 749 -29.28 31.47 35.40
N THR A 750 -29.97 31.17 34.30
CA THR A 750 -31.41 30.88 34.23
C THR A 750 -31.62 29.50 33.61
N GLN A 751 -32.84 28.99 33.70
CA GLN A 751 -33.19 27.68 33.13
C GLN A 751 -32.92 27.58 31.61
N GLU A 752 -32.99 28.70 30.89
CA GLU A 752 -32.74 28.75 29.44
C GLU A 752 -31.25 28.74 29.08
N ASN A 753 -30.38 29.27 29.96
CA ASN A 753 -28.96 29.46 29.67
C ASN A 753 -28.02 28.53 30.48
N LYS A 754 -28.57 27.69 31.37
CA LYS A 754 -27.78 26.78 32.21
C LYS A 754 -26.91 25.80 31.43
N ALA A 755 -27.34 25.36 30.24
CA ALA A 755 -26.52 24.50 29.38
C ALA A 755 -25.29 25.23 28.84
N GLU A 756 -25.44 26.50 28.44
CA GLU A 756 -24.34 27.37 28.01
C GLU A 756 -23.37 27.63 29.18
N TYR A 757 -23.90 27.87 30.39
CA TYR A 757 -23.09 28.03 31.59
C TYR A 757 -22.21 26.80 31.83
N VAL A 758 -22.80 25.61 31.88
CA VAL A 758 -22.06 24.35 32.11
C VAL A 758 -21.00 24.12 31.02
N GLN A 759 -21.31 24.41 29.76
CA GLN A 759 -20.36 24.30 28.65
C GLN A 759 -19.16 25.26 28.84
N LEU A 760 -19.41 26.54 29.14
CA LEU A 760 -18.34 27.53 29.29
C LEU A 760 -17.48 27.28 30.54
N VAL A 761 -18.08 26.83 31.64
CA VAL A 761 -17.35 26.39 32.85
C VAL A 761 -16.42 25.23 32.51
N THR A 762 -16.94 24.24 31.77
CA THR A 762 -16.17 23.08 31.32
C THR A 762 -15.00 23.51 30.44
N GLU A 763 -15.24 24.38 29.45
CA GLU A 763 -14.20 24.91 28.56
C GLU A 763 -13.13 25.70 29.33
N LEU A 764 -13.54 26.52 30.32
CA LEU A 764 -12.61 27.28 31.14
C LEU A 764 -11.65 26.34 31.90
N ARG A 765 -12.20 25.36 32.60
CA ARG A 765 -11.46 24.45 33.49
C ARG A 765 -10.59 23.46 32.72
N MET A 766 -11.11 22.89 31.63
CA MET A 766 -10.45 21.80 30.91
C MET A 766 -9.59 22.26 29.74
N THR A 767 -9.78 23.50 29.24
CA THR A 767 -9.16 23.97 28.00
C THR A 767 -8.46 25.30 28.20
N ARG A 768 -9.18 26.38 28.57
CA ARG A 768 -8.61 27.74 28.58
C ARG A 768 -7.45 27.88 29.55
N ALA A 769 -7.53 27.27 30.74
CA ALA A 769 -6.48 27.32 31.76
C ALA A 769 -5.16 26.65 31.34
N ILE A 770 -5.21 25.70 30.40
CA ILE A 770 -4.05 24.91 29.95
C ILE A 770 -3.76 25.05 28.45
N GLN A 771 -4.40 26.00 27.77
CA GLN A 771 -4.29 26.16 26.32
C GLN A 771 -2.85 26.36 25.82
N PRO A 772 -2.00 27.19 26.46
CA PRO A 772 -0.60 27.33 26.05
C PRO A 772 0.17 25.99 26.12
N GLN A 773 -0.07 25.21 27.18
CA GLN A 773 0.56 23.91 27.43
C GLN A 773 0.15 22.89 26.35
N ILE A 774 -1.15 22.80 26.07
CA ILE A 774 -1.70 21.93 25.01
C ILE A 774 -1.09 22.31 23.66
N ASN A 775 -1.08 23.60 23.32
CA ASN A 775 -0.55 24.06 22.04
C ASN A 775 0.94 23.71 21.88
N ALA A 776 1.74 23.88 22.94
CA ALA A 776 3.15 23.51 22.93
C ALA A 776 3.34 21.99 22.75
N PHE A 777 2.54 21.18 23.47
CA PHE A 777 2.54 19.72 23.33
C PHE A 777 2.17 19.27 21.91
N LEU A 778 1.10 19.80 21.33
CA LEU A 778 0.65 19.44 19.97
C LEU A 778 1.66 19.85 18.90
N GLN A 779 2.33 20.99 19.07
CA GLN A 779 3.46 21.37 18.20
C GLN A 779 4.60 20.35 18.26
N GLY A 780 4.87 19.79 19.45
CA GLY A 780 5.81 18.70 19.65
C GLY A 780 5.40 17.43 18.91
N PHE A 781 4.17 16.98 19.18
CA PHE A 781 3.60 15.74 18.69
C PHE A 781 3.45 15.71 17.16
N HIS A 782 2.94 16.79 16.57
CA HIS A 782 2.66 16.85 15.14
C HIS A 782 3.89 17.04 14.25
N MET A 783 5.09 17.24 14.81
CA MET A 783 6.32 17.13 14.02
C MET A 783 6.58 15.70 13.55
N PHE A 784 6.13 14.72 14.32
CA PHE A 784 6.28 13.31 13.99
C PHE A 784 5.01 12.74 13.35
N ILE A 785 3.84 13.05 13.91
CA ILE A 785 2.57 12.45 13.53
C ILE A 785 1.62 13.49 12.88
N PRO A 786 1.27 13.34 11.60
CA PRO A 786 0.34 14.25 10.93
C PRO A 786 -1.03 14.31 11.65
N PRO A 787 -1.62 15.50 11.87
CA PRO A 787 -2.94 15.65 12.50
C PRO A 787 -4.05 14.88 11.79
N SER A 788 -3.99 14.79 10.46
CA SER A 788 -4.98 14.09 9.64
C SER A 788 -4.96 12.57 9.85
N LEU A 789 -3.79 11.99 10.16
CA LEU A 789 -3.66 10.55 10.39
C LEU A 789 -4.11 10.16 11.79
N ILE A 790 -3.82 10.97 12.81
CA ILE A 790 -4.19 10.64 14.19
C ILE A 790 -5.72 10.71 14.42
N GLN A 791 -6.42 11.53 13.65
CA GLN A 791 -7.89 11.65 13.68
C GLN A 791 -8.64 10.39 13.25
N LEU A 792 -7.94 9.40 12.69
CA LEU A 792 -8.50 8.08 12.39
C LEU A 792 -8.96 7.35 13.66
N PHE A 793 -8.41 7.70 14.83
CA PHE A 793 -8.68 7.06 16.11
C PHE A 793 -9.60 7.92 16.99
N ASP A 794 -10.28 7.29 17.94
CA ASP A 794 -10.95 7.97 19.06
C ASP A 794 -10.05 8.08 20.31
N GLU A 795 -10.55 8.69 21.37
CA GLU A 795 -9.80 8.93 22.61
C GLU A 795 -9.47 7.66 23.40
N TYR A 796 -10.15 6.53 23.14
CA TYR A 796 -9.87 5.24 23.77
C TYR A 796 -8.78 4.51 22.99
N GLU A 797 -8.91 4.51 21.68
CA GLU A 797 -7.97 3.91 20.74
C GLU A 797 -6.62 4.62 20.72
N LEU A 798 -6.61 5.95 20.88
CA LEU A 798 -5.36 6.72 20.99
C LEU A 798 -4.55 6.31 22.23
N GLU A 799 -5.22 6.02 23.36
CA GLU A 799 -4.55 5.48 24.55
C GLU A 799 -3.90 4.12 24.25
N LEU A 800 -4.62 3.23 23.55
CA LEU A 800 -4.11 1.91 23.19
C LEU A 800 -2.98 1.99 22.17
N LEU A 801 -3.03 2.95 21.26
CA LEU A 801 -1.97 3.19 20.29
C LEU A 801 -0.66 3.63 20.96
N LEU A 802 -0.76 4.41 22.04
CA LEU A 802 0.39 4.91 22.81
C LEU A 802 0.90 3.90 23.85
N SER A 803 -0.01 3.28 24.61
CA SER A 803 0.32 2.46 25.78
C SER A 803 0.37 0.96 25.48
N GLY A 804 -0.19 0.56 24.34
CA GLY A 804 -0.33 -0.82 23.93
C GLY A 804 -1.61 -1.47 24.43
N MET A 805 -1.94 -2.62 23.83
CA MET A 805 -3.08 -3.43 24.25
C MET A 805 -2.65 -4.36 25.39
N PRO A 806 -3.20 -4.21 26.61
CA PRO A 806 -2.82 -5.03 27.75
C PRO A 806 -3.41 -6.44 27.64
N GLU A 807 -2.70 -7.42 28.21
CA GLU A 807 -3.24 -8.76 28.45
C GLU A 807 -4.05 -8.77 29.75
N ILE A 808 -5.36 -9.00 29.62
CA ILE A 808 -6.29 -9.04 30.75
C ILE A 808 -6.52 -10.50 31.15
N ASP A 809 -6.06 -10.85 32.35
CA ASP A 809 -6.41 -12.11 33.01
C ASP A 809 -7.81 -12.00 33.63
N VAL A 810 -8.81 -12.58 32.97
CA VAL A 810 -10.20 -12.59 33.41
C VAL A 810 -10.38 -13.34 34.73
N ASN A 811 -9.56 -14.36 35.00
CA ASN A 811 -9.66 -15.14 36.25
C ASN A 811 -9.19 -14.30 37.44
N ASP A 812 -8.12 -13.54 37.27
CA ASP A 812 -7.65 -12.59 38.30
C ASP A 812 -8.69 -11.49 38.52
N TRP A 813 -9.27 -10.95 37.45
CA TRP A 813 -10.33 -9.93 37.56
C TRP A 813 -11.55 -10.44 38.32
N LEU A 814 -12.09 -11.60 37.93
CA LEU A 814 -13.20 -12.26 38.60
C LEU A 814 -12.91 -12.50 40.09
N LYS A 815 -11.69 -12.92 40.42
CA LYS A 815 -11.28 -13.23 41.80
C LYS A 815 -11.25 -12.00 42.70
N ASN A 816 -10.90 -10.84 42.15
CA ASN A 816 -10.77 -9.58 42.90
C ASN A 816 -11.98 -8.64 42.69
N THR A 817 -13.14 -9.19 42.30
CA THR A 817 -14.38 -8.42 42.12
C THR A 817 -15.25 -8.46 43.38
N GLU A 818 -15.74 -7.29 43.78
CA GLU A 818 -16.72 -7.12 44.86
C GLU A 818 -18.14 -6.97 44.29
N TYR A 819 -19.14 -7.49 44.99
CA TYR A 819 -20.55 -7.41 44.60
C TYR A 819 -21.34 -6.67 45.67
N THR A 820 -22.18 -5.72 45.25
CA THR A 820 -22.93 -4.86 46.16
C THR A 820 -24.37 -4.63 45.68
N SER A 821 -25.17 -3.99 46.53
CA SER A 821 -26.51 -3.51 46.19
C SER A 821 -27.51 -4.60 45.74
N GLY A 822 -27.28 -5.85 46.15
CA GLY A 822 -28.20 -6.98 45.88
C GLY A 822 -27.62 -8.09 45.03
N TYR A 823 -26.43 -7.92 44.44
CA TYR A 823 -25.73 -9.01 43.76
C TYR A 823 -24.80 -9.80 44.67
N GLU A 824 -24.76 -11.11 44.43
CA GLU A 824 -23.78 -12.05 44.95
C GLU A 824 -23.11 -12.81 43.80
N ARG A 825 -21.93 -13.38 44.05
CA ARG A 825 -21.17 -14.15 43.04
C ARG A 825 -21.97 -15.32 42.44
N GLY A 826 -22.94 -15.85 43.19
CA GLY A 826 -23.79 -16.96 42.77
C GLY A 826 -24.95 -16.57 41.85
N ASP A 827 -25.24 -15.28 41.69
CA ASP A 827 -26.40 -14.84 40.93
C ASP A 827 -26.25 -15.11 39.44
N GLN A 828 -27.38 -15.46 38.83
CA GLN A 828 -27.43 -15.85 37.42
C GLN A 828 -26.96 -14.72 36.49
N VAL A 829 -27.31 -13.47 36.78
CA VAL A 829 -26.89 -12.30 36.01
C VAL A 829 -25.37 -12.08 36.09
N ILE A 830 -24.76 -12.35 37.26
CA ILE A 830 -23.31 -12.25 37.46
C ILE A 830 -22.58 -13.37 36.71
N GLN A 831 -23.11 -14.59 36.73
CA GLN A 831 -22.55 -15.71 35.93
C GLN A 831 -22.62 -15.38 34.44
N TRP A 832 -23.76 -14.88 33.96
CA TRP A 832 -23.89 -14.44 32.57
C TRP A 832 -22.94 -13.31 32.21
N PHE A 833 -22.71 -12.35 33.11
CA PHE A 833 -21.75 -11.28 32.89
C PHE A 833 -20.35 -11.84 32.64
N TRP A 834 -19.84 -12.71 33.52
CA TRP A 834 -18.50 -13.27 33.37
C TRP A 834 -18.37 -14.23 32.19
N ASP A 835 -19.39 -15.03 31.90
CA ASP A 835 -19.44 -15.83 30.67
C ASP A 835 -19.34 -14.94 29.42
N VAL A 836 -20.04 -13.80 29.41
CA VAL A 836 -19.95 -12.84 28.32
C VAL A 836 -18.55 -12.23 28.24
N VAL A 837 -17.94 -11.85 29.37
CA VAL A 837 -16.57 -11.29 29.41
C VAL A 837 -15.53 -12.29 28.88
N GLU A 838 -15.71 -13.59 29.12
CA GLU A 838 -14.86 -14.64 28.51
C GLU A 838 -15.08 -14.77 27.01
N GLU A 839 -16.31 -14.58 26.51
CA GLU A 839 -16.62 -14.58 25.07
C GLU A 839 -16.13 -13.32 24.33
N LEU A 840 -15.90 -12.21 25.04
CA LEU A 840 -15.41 -10.96 24.45
C LEU A 840 -14.01 -11.13 23.86
N THR A 841 -13.77 -10.44 22.74
CA THR A 841 -12.43 -10.25 22.18
C THR A 841 -11.54 -9.46 23.14
N GLN A 842 -10.22 -9.52 22.96
CA GLN A 842 -9.31 -8.78 23.83
C GLN A 842 -9.53 -7.26 23.75
N GLU A 843 -9.85 -6.72 22.58
CA GLU A 843 -10.22 -5.32 22.38
C GLU A 843 -11.45 -4.93 23.21
N GLU A 844 -12.52 -5.73 23.15
CA GLU A 844 -13.76 -5.49 23.90
C GLU A 844 -13.54 -5.60 25.43
N ARG A 845 -12.67 -6.50 25.90
CA ARG A 845 -12.32 -6.59 27.33
C ARG A 845 -11.58 -5.35 27.81
N VAL A 846 -10.70 -4.79 26.97
CA VAL A 846 -9.99 -3.55 27.28
C VAL A 846 -10.94 -2.36 27.30
N LEU A 847 -11.88 -2.29 26.36
CA LEU A 847 -12.96 -1.29 26.37
C LEU A 847 -13.81 -1.39 27.63
N LEU A 848 -14.15 -2.60 28.08
CA LEU A 848 -14.85 -2.81 29.34
C LEU A 848 -14.05 -2.32 30.55
N LEU A 849 -12.75 -2.58 30.57
CA LEU A 849 -11.88 -2.09 31.63
C LEU A 849 -11.87 -0.55 31.65
N GLN A 850 -11.61 0.08 30.50
CA GLN A 850 -11.63 1.53 30.34
C GLN A 850 -12.99 2.14 30.72
N PHE A 851 -14.09 1.48 30.35
CA PHE A 851 -15.44 1.91 30.68
C PHE A 851 -15.67 1.98 32.18
N VAL A 852 -15.12 1.03 32.96
CA VAL A 852 -15.38 0.96 34.40
C VAL A 852 -14.33 1.68 35.26
N THR A 853 -13.08 1.76 34.82
CA THR A 853 -11.98 2.32 35.63
C THR A 853 -11.47 3.65 35.09
N GLY A 854 -11.83 4.00 33.85
CA GLY A 854 -11.33 5.17 33.14
C GLY A 854 -10.00 4.94 32.41
N SER A 855 -9.32 3.81 32.63
CA SER A 855 -8.00 3.51 32.05
C SER A 855 -7.91 2.04 31.60
N SER A 856 -7.11 1.75 30.57
CA SER A 856 -6.77 0.38 30.16
C SER A 856 -5.72 -0.26 31.06
N ARG A 857 -5.11 0.49 31.99
CA ARG A 857 -3.98 0.02 32.78
C ARG A 857 -4.35 -1.14 33.71
N VAL A 858 -3.61 -2.25 33.58
CA VAL A 858 -3.58 -3.33 34.58
C VAL A 858 -2.38 -3.11 35.52
N PRO A 859 -2.57 -3.01 36.84
CA PRO A 859 -1.46 -2.87 37.80
C PRO A 859 -0.50 -4.08 37.76
N HIS A 860 0.78 -3.87 38.06
CA HIS A 860 1.79 -4.95 38.05
C HIS A 860 1.51 -6.07 39.09
N GLY A 861 0.64 -5.81 40.08
CA GLY A 861 0.16 -6.79 41.04
C GLY A 861 -1.22 -7.37 40.74
N GLY A 862 -1.72 -7.22 39.50
CA GLY A 862 -3.04 -7.68 39.07
C GLY A 862 -4.19 -6.79 39.58
N PHE A 863 -5.42 -7.28 39.41
CA PHE A 863 -6.65 -6.56 39.77
C PHE A 863 -6.81 -6.33 41.28
N ALA A 864 -6.08 -7.06 42.13
CA ALA A 864 -6.01 -6.83 43.56
C ALA A 864 -5.39 -5.46 43.94
N HIS A 865 -4.64 -4.85 43.01
CA HIS A 865 -3.92 -3.59 43.23
C HIS A 865 -4.52 -2.42 42.44
N ILE A 866 -5.79 -2.54 42.04
CA ILE A 866 -6.45 -1.49 41.28
C ILE A 866 -6.75 -0.28 42.17
N MET A 867 -6.43 0.90 41.65
CA MET A 867 -6.58 2.16 42.35
C MET A 867 -7.87 2.84 41.89
N GLY A 868 -8.59 3.45 42.82
CA GLY A 868 -9.62 4.44 42.56
C GLY A 868 -9.22 5.78 43.16
N GLY A 869 -10.15 6.73 43.18
CA GLY A 869 -9.86 8.11 43.53
C GLY A 869 -9.51 8.38 44.99
N SER A 870 -9.77 7.43 45.88
CA SER A 870 -9.42 7.50 47.31
C SER A 870 -8.32 6.51 47.72
N GLY A 871 -7.69 5.82 46.76
CA GLY A 871 -6.65 4.81 47.01
C GLY A 871 -7.01 3.43 46.45
N LEU A 872 -6.59 2.37 47.12
CA LEU A 872 -6.86 0.99 46.69
C LEU A 872 -8.38 0.71 46.72
N GLN A 873 -8.98 0.40 45.57
CA GLN A 873 -10.42 0.21 45.43
C GLN A 873 -10.71 -0.88 44.41
N ASN A 874 -11.18 -2.04 44.87
CA ASN A 874 -11.50 -3.18 44.02
C ASN A 874 -12.61 -2.86 43.00
N PHE A 875 -12.57 -3.56 41.87
CA PHE A 875 -13.65 -3.51 40.89
C PHE A 875 -14.94 -4.02 41.52
N THR A 876 -16.02 -3.24 41.38
CA THR A 876 -17.29 -3.49 42.08
C THR A 876 -18.45 -3.58 41.10
N ILE A 877 -19.31 -4.59 41.22
CA ILE A 877 -20.56 -4.69 40.47
C ILE A 877 -21.75 -4.42 41.41
N ALA A 878 -22.59 -3.44 41.06
CA ALA A 878 -23.78 -3.05 41.79
C ALA A 878 -25.05 -3.37 40.99
N ALA A 879 -26.06 -3.96 41.64
CA ALA A 879 -27.35 -4.24 41.01
C ALA A 879 -28.16 -2.97 40.79
N VAL A 880 -28.85 -2.92 39.65
CA VAL A 880 -29.80 -1.86 39.30
C VAL A 880 -31.11 -2.50 38.83
N PRO A 881 -32.29 -2.00 39.26
CA PRO A 881 -33.56 -2.49 38.78
C PRO A 881 -33.66 -2.41 37.25
N TYR A 882 -34.05 -3.51 36.61
CA TYR A 882 -34.20 -3.56 35.17
C TYR A 882 -35.36 -2.67 34.69
N THR A 883 -35.07 -1.86 33.67
CA THR A 883 -36.06 -1.12 32.88
C THR A 883 -35.76 -1.29 31.40
N ALA A 884 -36.80 -1.36 30.58
CA ALA A 884 -36.64 -1.52 29.13
C ALA A 884 -35.82 -0.33 28.58
N ASN A 885 -34.69 -0.63 27.93
CA ASN A 885 -33.70 0.29 27.36
C ASN A 885 -32.63 0.86 28.30
N LEU A 886 -32.55 0.42 29.56
CA LEU A 886 -31.45 0.84 30.43
C LEU A 886 -30.15 0.12 30.04
N LEU A 887 -29.11 0.90 29.75
CA LEU A 887 -27.74 0.43 29.53
C LEU A 887 -27.00 0.30 30.87
N PRO A 888 -25.99 -0.58 30.98
CA PRO A 888 -25.09 -0.54 32.13
C PRO A 888 -24.37 0.82 32.17
N THR A 889 -24.10 1.30 33.38
CA THR A 889 -23.40 2.58 33.62
C THR A 889 -22.22 2.36 34.55
N SER A 890 -21.24 3.25 34.51
CA SER A 890 -20.04 3.12 35.34
C SER A 890 -19.79 4.36 36.21
N SER A 891 -18.93 4.20 37.21
CA SER A 891 -18.40 5.27 38.02
C SER A 891 -16.91 5.03 38.21
N THR A 892 -16.10 5.64 37.34
CA THR A 892 -14.68 5.35 37.18
C THR A 892 -13.85 5.67 38.42
N CYS A 893 -14.18 6.74 39.14
CA CYS A 893 -13.48 7.13 40.39
C CYS A 893 -13.54 6.06 41.48
N ILE A 894 -14.50 5.12 41.42
CA ILE A 894 -14.67 4.05 42.42
C ILE A 894 -14.69 2.66 41.77
N ASN A 895 -14.22 2.55 40.52
CA ASN A 895 -14.14 1.29 39.78
C ASN A 895 -15.45 0.48 39.79
N MET A 896 -16.60 1.16 39.70
CA MET A 896 -17.92 0.54 39.90
C MET A 896 -18.71 0.43 38.61
N LEU A 897 -19.19 -0.78 38.30
CA LEU A 897 -20.14 -1.09 37.24
C LEU A 897 -21.55 -1.26 37.83
N LYS A 898 -22.48 -0.44 37.37
CA LYS A 898 -23.90 -0.55 37.69
C LYS A 898 -24.58 -1.40 36.61
N LEU A 899 -24.90 -2.64 36.95
CA LEU A 899 -25.39 -3.65 36.03
C LEU A 899 -26.88 -3.93 36.27
N PRO A 900 -27.77 -3.63 35.30
CA PRO A 900 -29.18 -3.97 35.41
C PRO A 900 -29.43 -5.48 35.51
N GLU A 901 -30.49 -5.87 36.22
CA GLU A 901 -30.92 -7.28 36.34
C GLU A 901 -31.55 -7.80 35.03
N TYR A 902 -30.70 -8.00 34.01
CA TYR A 902 -31.17 -8.39 32.68
C TYR A 902 -31.86 -9.75 32.68
N PRO A 903 -32.93 -9.93 31.87
CA PRO A 903 -33.72 -11.16 31.87
C PRO A 903 -33.09 -12.33 31.11
N SER A 904 -32.07 -12.09 30.26
CA SER A 904 -31.34 -13.14 29.54
C SER A 904 -29.89 -12.75 29.25
N LYS A 905 -29.04 -13.75 29.00
CA LYS A 905 -27.62 -13.58 28.63
C LYS A 905 -27.46 -12.80 27.31
N GLU A 906 -28.32 -13.05 26.32
CA GLU A 906 -28.27 -12.39 25.02
C GLU A 906 -28.55 -10.89 25.13
N ILE A 907 -29.55 -10.53 25.95
CA ILE A 907 -29.89 -9.12 26.21
C ILE A 907 -28.76 -8.45 26.98
N LEU A 908 -28.18 -9.12 27.98
CA LEU A 908 -27.01 -8.60 28.70
C LEU A 908 -25.86 -8.32 27.73
N LYS A 909 -25.52 -9.28 26.87
CA LYS A 909 -24.44 -9.16 25.88
C LYS A 909 -24.66 -8.00 24.92
N ASP A 910 -25.86 -7.91 24.32
CA ASP A 910 -26.23 -6.84 23.40
C ASP A 910 -26.14 -5.47 24.08
N ARG A 911 -26.74 -5.30 25.26
CA ARG A 911 -26.74 -4.02 25.98
C ARG A 911 -25.36 -3.64 26.52
N LEU A 912 -24.54 -4.62 26.91
CA LEU A 912 -23.17 -4.37 27.33
C LEU A 912 -22.33 -3.88 26.14
N LEU A 913 -22.36 -4.57 25.00
CA LEU A 913 -21.63 -4.14 23.80
C LEU A 913 -22.08 -2.76 23.33
N VAL A 914 -23.39 -2.48 23.32
CA VAL A 914 -23.91 -1.15 23.02
C VAL A 914 -23.37 -0.11 24.00
N ALA A 915 -23.31 -0.39 25.30
CA ALA A 915 -22.75 0.55 26.27
C ALA A 915 -21.25 0.77 26.11
N LEU A 916 -20.49 -0.25 25.74
CA LEU A 916 -19.05 -0.13 25.47
C LEU A 916 -18.80 0.73 24.22
N HIS A 917 -19.55 0.50 23.15
CA HIS A 917 -19.45 1.28 21.91
C HIS A 917 -20.05 2.68 22.04
N CYS A 918 -21.14 2.88 22.80
CA CYS A 918 -21.66 4.23 23.08
C CYS A 918 -20.86 4.96 24.17
N GLY A 919 -20.12 4.26 25.02
CA GLY A 919 -19.15 4.86 25.94
C GLY A 919 -17.97 5.49 25.21
N SER A 920 -17.61 4.96 24.02
CA SER A 920 -16.61 5.56 23.12
C SER A 920 -17.16 6.70 22.27
N TYR A 921 -18.45 6.66 21.90
CA TYR A 921 -19.16 7.78 21.28
C TYR A 921 -20.03 8.48 22.32
N GLY A 922 -19.45 9.38 23.12
CA GLY A 922 -20.21 10.13 24.14
C GLY A 922 -21.62 10.53 23.67
N TYR A 923 -22.60 10.51 24.59
CA TYR A 923 -24.07 10.53 24.40
C TYR A 923 -24.71 11.55 23.42
N THR A 924 -23.95 12.27 22.60
CA THR A 924 -24.40 13.29 21.65
C THR A 924 -24.63 12.80 20.21
N MET A 925 -24.42 11.52 19.89
CA MET A 925 -24.65 10.98 18.54
C MET A 925 -25.69 9.84 18.53
N ALA A 926 -26.89 10.13 19.02
CA ALA A 926 -28.11 9.36 18.75
C ALA A 926 -29.05 10.18 17.85
#